data_AF-C4MBL2-F1
#
_entry.id   AF-C4MBL2-F1
#
_cell.length_a   1.000
_cell.length_b   1.000
_cell.length_c   1.000
_cell.angle_alpha   90.00
_cell.angle_beta   90.00
_cell.angle_gamma   90.00
#
_symmetry.space_group_name_H-M   'P 1'
#
loop_
_entity.id
_entity.type
_entity.pdbx_description
1 polymer ?
#
loop_
_entity_poly.entity_id
_entity_poly.type
_entity_poly.pdbx_seq_one_letter_code
_entity_poly.pdbx_strand_id
1 'polypeptide(L)'
;MSRVVVRFILNGKFLATKPLNSQDKLKTVREKLKEKMSDSQHFLTKDGDPIDKNDEECFTIGDVIDETRIINIKGTEDKKGIRIKINDKIITTIEIDTKTYLSDVRKIVQNIPDSAYFYTLDNDKIERNTEEEFIVEDIINNEEINLKEEKENTPEINDITIGICLNGNPLIKKQLNKNISLSDVRKEFENEKQIPKDFAFEDQEGFKISSGDEQTLKLTFILHDNKVNITTEGIDVSEPSTTTSFLGSPNNSTIPGNSLTNSIMSDISPNNTKTEETDASPSNTDVSEPNIPIEGSIKFDISLHNTKMEVAETSPKTTDVSEPNIPIEGSIRLENHENGKLKIYLYPNQPFDQKDEIDAIAILVVGETGSGKTTLLNSFVNAIYGIKITDDFRYIIINEDHLEQYGDMSVSQTSQVTIYNIKKTKRTPPIKIIDTPGFGDTRGPEWDKETIKQIKEAFETKVFDLNAICFVAQSSNVKLTASQKYIFGNIINLFGKDVKKNFIAMLTFCDGEEPKVINALQSKECVFSTIIPEIDEPWYLKFNNSAIYSDKTEDVFTQMFWKLGMKSFDDFITKLEILPRKSLEKSKEVLRKRECIKAQIEGIRISLNSQLAKMNEIKKIYKQLYLNQDKVNKNENFTFTTEVEVQIKIHLKSGEYATNCNKCHKTCHHPCHVPSLISYFTNILCTCIDFYGYCKVCGCPSSEHVNESRKFEYVIEKKQETIEEVYKRYNEGKKGVANAEAMLKKLEDEYDKIQTECYYKEQEIIECVNTLSEIALNGKVTSSNEYLDMLIKTENEEKKPGYEARIEGYKKLKKANEMIEDIMKNSTTKKSKEDIRAEVEATMKKLKEEEKSKMKKIDEVC
;
A
#
# COMPACT_ATOMS: atom_id res chain seq x y z
N MET A 1 56.82 -25.00 10.91
CA MET A 1 55.80 -24.43 10.02
C MET A 1 54.90 -25.56 9.53
N SER A 2 53.69 -25.67 10.07
CA SER A 2 52.69 -26.62 9.59
C SER A 2 51.97 -26.03 8.38
N ARG A 3 51.98 -26.76 7.25
CA ARG A 3 51.02 -26.48 6.16
C ARG A 3 49.65 -26.95 6.63
N VAL A 4 48.71 -26.02 6.74
CA VAL A 4 47.33 -26.27 7.13
C VAL A 4 46.44 -26.03 5.92
N VAL A 5 45.54 -26.97 5.64
CA VAL A 5 44.47 -26.74 4.67
C VAL A 5 43.35 -26.02 5.41
N VAL A 6 43.12 -24.75 5.04
CA VAL A 6 42.20 -23.83 5.72
C VAL A 6 40.94 -23.68 4.88
N ARG A 7 39.77 -23.70 5.54
CA ARG A 7 38.47 -23.49 4.91
C ARG A 7 37.94 -22.10 5.27
N PHE A 8 37.62 -21.30 4.27
CA PHE A 8 37.07 -19.95 4.44
C PHE A 8 35.54 -19.98 4.30
N ILE A 9 34.86 -19.35 5.24
CA ILE A 9 33.40 -19.26 5.28
C ILE A 9 33.00 -17.78 5.40
N LEU A 10 32.21 -17.28 4.45
CA LEU A 10 31.67 -15.92 4.40
C LEU A 10 30.19 -15.95 4.79
N ASN A 11 29.81 -15.29 5.88
CA ASN A 11 28.43 -15.23 6.39
C ASN A 11 27.75 -16.61 6.42
N GLY A 12 28.43 -17.61 6.98
CA GLY A 12 27.97 -19.01 7.06
C GLY A 12 28.05 -19.82 5.76
N LYS A 13 28.35 -19.21 4.60
CA LYS A 13 28.47 -19.89 3.30
C LYS A 13 29.93 -20.18 2.96
N PHE A 14 30.19 -21.35 2.35
CA PHE A 14 31.54 -21.75 1.95
C PHE A 14 32.10 -20.87 0.82
N LEU A 15 33.30 -20.32 1.02
CA LEU A 15 33.95 -19.40 0.06
C LEU A 15 35.10 -20.06 -0.72
N ALA A 16 36.05 -20.67 0.00
CA ALA A 16 37.26 -21.25 -0.56
C ALA A 16 37.93 -22.24 0.40
N THR A 17 38.77 -23.13 -0.15
CA THR A 17 39.74 -23.92 0.61
C THR A 17 41.13 -23.64 0.04
N LYS A 18 42.12 -23.35 0.88
CA LYS A 18 43.52 -23.08 0.45
C LYS A 18 44.53 -23.77 1.38
N PRO A 19 45.61 -24.36 0.86
CA PRO A 19 46.75 -24.76 1.67
C PRO A 19 47.60 -23.53 2.01
N LEU A 20 47.78 -23.26 3.30
CA LEU A 20 48.46 -22.07 3.82
C LEU A 20 49.42 -22.47 4.96
N ASN A 21 50.25 -21.54 5.43
CA ASN A 21 51.15 -21.74 6.58
C ASN A 21 50.50 -21.12 7.83
N SER A 22 50.59 -21.77 9.00
CA SER A 22 50.03 -21.22 10.26
C SER A 22 50.63 -19.88 10.70
N GLN A 23 51.68 -19.41 10.02
CA GLN A 23 52.36 -18.13 10.25
C GLN A 23 52.18 -17.13 9.09
N ASP A 24 51.38 -17.47 8.07
CA ASP A 24 50.96 -16.47 7.06
C ASP A 24 50.14 -15.37 7.76
N LYS A 25 50.44 -14.10 7.47
CA LYS A 25 49.67 -12.93 7.95
C LYS A 25 48.36 -12.77 7.19
N LEU A 26 47.32 -12.26 7.84
CA LEU A 26 45.98 -12.18 7.23
C LEU A 26 45.94 -11.30 5.98
N LYS A 27 46.73 -10.22 5.93
CA LYS A 27 46.88 -9.39 4.71
C LYS A 27 47.35 -10.22 3.51
N THR A 28 48.35 -11.08 3.71
CA THR A 28 48.85 -12.03 2.68
C THR A 28 47.84 -13.15 2.37
N VAL A 29 46.90 -13.44 3.28
CA VAL A 29 45.78 -14.37 3.01
C VAL A 29 44.71 -13.69 2.17
N ARG A 30 44.37 -12.42 2.45
CA ARG A 30 43.48 -11.58 1.62
C ARG A 30 43.98 -11.48 0.19
N GLU A 31 45.27 -11.24 -0.02
CA GLU A 31 45.89 -11.25 -1.36
C GLU A 31 45.69 -12.60 -2.08
N LYS A 32 45.86 -13.73 -1.39
CA LYS A 32 45.61 -15.09 -1.91
C LYS A 32 44.12 -15.42 -2.13
N LEU A 33 43.22 -14.52 -1.72
CA LEU A 33 41.75 -14.60 -1.84
C LEU A 33 41.12 -13.43 -2.63
N LYS A 34 41.92 -12.53 -3.23
CA LYS A 34 41.45 -11.24 -3.78
C LYS A 34 40.36 -11.32 -4.86
N GLU A 35 40.27 -12.44 -5.58
CA GLU A 35 39.20 -12.71 -6.57
C GLU A 35 37.87 -13.15 -5.93
N LYS A 36 37.84 -13.38 -4.62
CA LYS A 36 36.71 -13.98 -3.88
C LYS A 36 36.30 -13.22 -2.62
N MET A 37 37.13 -12.30 -2.14
CA MET A 37 36.91 -11.56 -0.89
C MET A 37 36.97 -10.06 -1.19
N SER A 38 35.91 -9.32 -0.85
CA SER A 38 35.88 -7.87 -1.05
C SER A 38 36.59 -7.12 0.09
N ASP A 39 36.98 -5.88 -0.18
CA ASP A 39 37.65 -5.04 0.81
C ASP A 39 36.74 -4.54 1.95
N SER A 40 35.40 -4.68 1.80
CA SER A 40 34.40 -4.49 2.86
C SER A 40 34.11 -5.75 3.71
N GLN A 41 34.73 -6.89 3.39
CA GLN A 41 34.62 -8.11 4.20
C GLN A 41 35.77 -8.18 5.20
N HIS A 42 35.48 -8.55 6.44
CA HIS A 42 36.45 -8.66 7.54
C HIS A 42 36.68 -10.12 7.92
N PHE A 43 37.93 -10.51 8.18
CA PHE A 43 38.20 -11.76 8.90
C PHE A 43 37.67 -11.65 10.34
N LEU A 44 37.24 -12.76 10.92
CA LEU A 44 36.83 -12.83 12.32
C LEU A 44 37.94 -13.42 13.20
N THR A 45 37.99 -12.99 14.47
CA THR A 45 38.69 -13.71 15.54
C THR A 45 37.98 -15.03 15.86
N LYS A 46 38.62 -15.89 16.66
CA LYS A 46 37.99 -17.12 17.18
C LYS A 46 36.74 -16.85 18.02
N ASP A 47 36.72 -15.72 18.73
CA ASP A 47 35.58 -15.27 19.56
C ASP A 47 34.45 -14.64 18.70
N GLY A 48 34.69 -14.40 17.39
CA GLY A 48 33.70 -13.93 16.42
C GLY A 48 33.73 -12.42 16.11
N ASP A 49 34.68 -11.68 16.68
CA ASP A 49 34.83 -10.24 16.48
C ASP A 49 35.49 -9.92 15.12
N PRO A 50 35.07 -8.87 14.39
CA PRO A 50 35.68 -8.48 13.13
C PRO A 50 37.04 -7.82 13.35
N ILE A 51 38.02 -8.23 12.55
CA ILE A 51 39.37 -7.65 12.50
C ILE A 51 39.37 -6.48 11.50
N ASP A 52 39.90 -5.32 11.89
CA ASP A 52 40.06 -4.20 10.98
C ASP A 52 41.08 -4.54 9.88
N LYS A 53 40.83 -4.09 8.65
CA LYS A 53 41.70 -4.34 7.49
C LYS A 53 43.12 -3.79 7.71
N ASN A 54 43.27 -2.73 8.49
CA ASN A 54 44.56 -2.15 8.86
C ASN A 54 45.35 -3.05 9.84
N ASP A 55 44.66 -3.80 10.70
CA ASP A 55 45.26 -4.68 11.70
C ASP A 55 45.62 -6.08 11.14
N GLU A 56 45.32 -6.36 9.87
CA GLU A 56 45.61 -7.67 9.23
C GLU A 56 47.11 -8.01 9.10
N GLU A 57 48.01 -7.06 9.39
CA GLU A 57 49.45 -7.31 9.57
C GLU A 57 49.82 -7.74 10.99
N CYS A 58 48.96 -7.52 11.99
CA CYS A 58 49.16 -7.99 13.35
C CYS A 58 48.84 -9.49 13.47
N PHE A 59 47.74 -9.95 12.89
CA PHE A 59 47.25 -11.33 13.02
C PHE A 59 47.87 -12.32 12.01
N THR A 60 48.14 -13.55 12.48
CA THR A 60 48.48 -14.73 11.66
C THR A 60 47.27 -15.66 11.52
N ILE A 61 47.36 -16.62 10.58
CA ILE A 61 46.39 -17.73 10.49
C ILE A 61 46.22 -18.46 11.83
N GLY A 62 47.31 -18.72 12.57
CA GLY A 62 47.25 -19.44 13.85
C GLY A 62 46.39 -18.76 14.91
N ASP A 63 46.26 -17.43 14.84
CA ASP A 63 45.54 -16.63 15.83
C ASP A 63 44.01 -16.70 15.62
N VAL A 64 43.57 -16.83 14.36
CA VAL A 64 42.14 -16.83 13.99
C VAL A 64 41.56 -18.20 13.60
N ILE A 65 42.40 -19.16 13.17
CA ILE A 65 41.91 -20.47 12.70
C ILE A 65 41.40 -21.33 13.86
N ASP A 66 40.19 -21.88 13.73
CA ASP A 66 39.61 -22.76 14.73
C ASP A 66 40.14 -24.21 14.64
N GLU A 67 39.75 -25.05 15.62
CA GLU A 67 40.15 -26.47 15.69
C GLU A 67 39.64 -27.29 14.49
N THR A 68 38.56 -26.86 13.85
CA THR A 68 38.00 -27.48 12.64
C THR A 68 38.69 -27.01 11.34
N ARG A 69 39.68 -26.12 11.47
CA ARG A 69 40.44 -25.46 10.39
C ARG A 69 39.63 -24.48 9.55
N ILE A 70 38.60 -23.89 10.15
CA ILE A 70 37.81 -22.82 9.54
C ILE A 70 38.40 -21.46 9.92
N ILE A 71 38.37 -20.51 8.98
CA ILE A 71 38.43 -19.07 9.25
C ILE A 71 37.11 -18.49 8.79
N ASN A 72 36.41 -17.82 9.70
CA ASN A 72 35.17 -17.12 9.40
C ASN A 72 35.47 -15.71 8.88
N ILE A 73 34.66 -15.26 7.94
CA ILE A 73 34.69 -13.94 7.32
C ILE A 73 33.28 -13.37 7.44
N LYS A 74 33.18 -12.09 7.82
CA LYS A 74 31.93 -11.35 7.89
C LYS A 74 31.94 -10.22 6.88
N GLY A 75 31.03 -10.28 5.92
CA GLY A 75 30.63 -9.12 5.13
C GLY A 75 29.53 -8.35 5.84
N THR A 76 29.60 -7.02 5.74
CA THR A 76 28.45 -6.13 5.92
C THR A 76 27.30 -6.59 5.03
N GLU A 77 26.12 -6.85 5.62
CA GLU A 77 24.93 -7.30 4.86
C GLU A 77 24.09 -6.15 4.30
N ASP A 78 24.54 -4.89 4.48
CA ASP A 78 23.98 -3.68 3.85
C ASP A 78 24.35 -3.56 2.35
N LYS A 79 24.30 -4.69 1.62
CA LYS A 79 24.25 -4.71 0.16
C LYS A 79 22.87 -4.25 -0.28
N LYS A 80 22.74 -2.98 -0.65
CA LYS A 80 21.49 -2.44 -1.21
C LYS A 80 21.36 -2.84 -2.68
N GLY A 81 20.12 -3.08 -3.13
CA GLY A 81 19.79 -3.37 -4.52
C GLY A 81 19.77 -2.10 -5.36
N ILE A 82 20.95 -1.59 -5.68
CA ILE A 82 21.13 -0.25 -6.23
C ILE A 82 20.89 -0.24 -7.74
N ARG A 83 19.93 0.58 -8.18
CA ARG A 83 19.55 0.74 -9.58
C ARG A 83 20.49 1.72 -10.25
N ILE A 84 21.27 1.24 -11.21
CA ILE A 84 22.17 2.07 -12.01
C ILE A 84 21.39 2.57 -13.22
N LYS A 85 21.26 3.89 -13.33
CA LYS A 85 20.57 4.58 -14.42
C LYS A 85 21.56 5.29 -15.33
N ILE A 86 21.27 5.30 -16.63
CA ILE A 86 21.94 6.14 -17.62
C ILE A 86 20.86 6.91 -18.38
N ASN A 87 20.93 8.25 -18.35
CA ASN A 87 19.89 9.13 -18.91
C ASN A 87 18.49 8.73 -18.40
N ASP A 88 18.35 8.64 -17.07
CA ASP A 88 17.18 8.18 -16.30
C ASP A 88 16.68 6.74 -16.55
N LYS A 89 17.19 6.06 -17.57
CA LYS A 89 16.86 4.66 -17.89
C LYS A 89 17.71 3.70 -17.07
N ILE A 90 17.06 2.80 -16.32
CA ILE A 90 17.76 1.75 -15.56
C ILE A 90 18.46 0.80 -16.54
N ILE A 91 19.78 0.64 -16.40
CA ILE A 91 20.60 -0.30 -17.17
C ILE A 91 20.85 -1.62 -16.44
N THR A 92 20.88 -1.60 -15.10
CA THR A 92 21.02 -2.78 -14.24
C THR A 92 20.66 -2.44 -12.79
N THR A 93 20.50 -3.47 -11.96
CA THR A 93 20.47 -3.38 -10.51
C THR A 93 21.60 -4.22 -9.94
N ILE A 94 22.43 -3.66 -9.05
CA ILE A 94 23.56 -4.37 -8.43
C ILE A 94 23.41 -4.43 -6.91
N GLU A 95 23.73 -5.58 -6.31
CA GLU A 95 23.87 -5.71 -4.85
C GLU A 95 25.28 -5.27 -4.43
N ILE A 96 25.42 -4.01 -4.03
CA ILE A 96 26.71 -3.39 -3.72
C ILE A 96 26.66 -2.68 -2.35
N ASP A 97 27.79 -2.64 -1.67
CA ASP A 97 27.95 -1.95 -0.38
C ASP A 97 28.00 -0.43 -0.64
N THR A 98 27.30 0.39 0.15
CA THR A 98 27.29 1.86 -0.06
C THR A 98 28.66 2.50 0.14
N LYS A 99 29.61 1.79 0.77
CA LYS A 99 31.00 2.24 0.94
C LYS A 99 31.94 1.81 -0.18
N THR A 100 31.40 1.31 -1.29
CA THR A 100 32.19 0.98 -2.49
C THR A 100 32.51 2.25 -3.28
N TYR A 101 33.76 2.41 -3.72
CA TYR A 101 34.19 3.54 -4.56
C TYR A 101 33.55 3.51 -5.95
N LEU A 102 33.27 4.69 -6.53
CA LEU A 102 32.63 4.79 -7.84
C LEU A 102 33.47 4.16 -8.97
N SER A 103 34.80 4.23 -8.88
CA SER A 103 35.69 3.55 -9.83
C SER A 103 35.51 2.03 -9.82
N ASP A 104 35.21 1.43 -8.66
CA ASP A 104 34.91 0.00 -8.55
C ASP A 104 33.48 -0.32 -8.99
N VAL A 105 32.50 0.57 -8.76
CA VAL A 105 31.16 0.47 -9.37
C VAL A 105 31.26 0.41 -10.89
N ARG A 106 32.09 1.26 -11.52
CA ARG A 106 32.32 1.24 -12.97
C ARG A 106 32.98 -0.05 -13.46
N LYS A 107 33.89 -0.64 -12.69
CA LYS A 107 34.52 -1.95 -13.00
C LYS A 107 33.52 -3.12 -12.87
N ILE A 108 32.60 -3.04 -11.89
CA ILE A 108 31.55 -4.05 -11.65
C ILE A 108 30.47 -4.00 -12.72
N VAL A 109 30.06 -2.80 -13.16
CA VAL A 109 29.02 -2.61 -14.17
C VAL A 109 29.64 -2.46 -15.56
N GLN A 110 29.98 -3.60 -16.17
CA GLN A 110 30.57 -3.69 -17.52
C GLN A 110 29.75 -3.02 -18.65
N ASN A 111 28.51 -2.62 -18.37
CA ASN A 111 27.60 -1.96 -19.31
C ASN A 111 27.53 -0.42 -19.16
N ILE A 112 28.40 0.21 -18.36
CA ILE A 112 28.53 1.69 -18.36
C ILE A 112 29.48 2.10 -19.49
N PRO A 113 29.03 2.82 -20.53
CA PRO A 113 29.89 3.27 -21.62
C PRO A 113 30.85 4.38 -21.18
N ASP A 114 31.95 4.53 -21.92
CA ASP A 114 33.03 5.49 -21.65
C ASP A 114 32.62 6.98 -21.72
N SER A 115 31.47 7.28 -22.34
CA SER A 115 30.85 8.60 -22.40
C SER A 115 29.90 8.93 -21.24
N ALA A 116 29.62 7.96 -20.35
CA ALA A 116 28.73 8.15 -19.21
C ALA A 116 29.51 8.55 -17.95
N TYR A 117 29.11 9.65 -17.30
CA TYR A 117 29.71 10.17 -16.06
C TYR A 117 28.75 10.04 -14.88
N PHE A 118 29.30 9.84 -13.68
CA PHE A 118 28.55 9.94 -12.43
C PHE A 118 28.27 11.41 -12.07
N TYR A 119 27.21 11.63 -11.30
CA TYR A 119 26.83 12.96 -10.80
C TYR A 119 26.60 12.95 -9.29
N THR A 120 26.88 14.06 -8.61
CA THR A 120 26.58 14.26 -7.19
C THR A 120 25.07 14.42 -6.94
N LEU A 121 24.64 14.40 -5.68
CA LEU A 121 23.25 14.73 -5.31
C LEU A 121 22.85 16.15 -5.72
N ASP A 122 23.79 17.10 -5.69
CA ASP A 122 23.62 18.48 -6.17
C ASP A 122 23.74 18.62 -7.70
N ASN A 123 23.88 17.49 -8.41
CA ASN A 123 23.88 17.36 -9.87
C ASN A 123 25.16 17.87 -10.58
N ASP A 124 26.28 17.98 -9.85
CA ASP A 124 27.61 18.25 -10.40
C ASP A 124 28.22 16.99 -11.05
N LYS A 125 29.03 17.18 -12.10
CA LYS A 125 29.72 16.10 -12.81
C LYS A 125 30.95 15.62 -12.03
N ILE A 126 31.04 14.31 -11.76
CA ILE A 126 32.26 13.69 -11.24
C ILE A 126 33.16 13.31 -12.42
N GLU A 127 34.36 13.87 -12.46
CA GLU A 127 35.34 13.60 -13.52
C GLU A 127 36.01 12.23 -13.34
N ARG A 128 36.35 11.57 -14.45
CA ARG A 128 36.78 10.16 -14.41
C ARG A 128 38.08 9.89 -13.64
N ASN A 129 38.89 10.90 -13.41
CA ASN A 129 40.10 10.81 -12.57
C ASN A 129 39.85 11.04 -11.07
N THR A 130 38.63 11.41 -10.65
CA THR A 130 38.24 11.56 -9.23
C THR A 130 37.23 10.50 -8.76
N GLU A 131 36.81 9.56 -9.61
CA GLU A 131 35.96 8.41 -9.23
C GLU A 131 36.57 7.48 -8.15
N GLU A 132 37.85 7.66 -7.82
CA GLU A 132 38.55 6.96 -6.72
C GLU A 132 38.43 7.71 -5.37
N GLU A 133 37.92 8.95 -5.37
CA GLU A 133 37.77 9.80 -4.18
C GLU A 133 36.34 9.76 -3.60
N PHE A 134 35.35 9.30 -4.38
CA PHE A 134 33.93 9.22 -4.01
C PHE A 134 33.46 7.76 -3.80
N ILE A 135 32.57 7.57 -2.84
CA ILE A 135 31.82 6.31 -2.60
C ILE A 135 30.36 6.42 -3.05
N VAL A 136 29.71 5.26 -3.19
CA VAL A 136 28.28 5.16 -3.52
C VAL A 136 27.40 5.99 -2.57
N GLU A 137 27.73 6.04 -1.28
CA GLU A 137 26.99 6.78 -0.25
C GLU A 137 26.91 8.30 -0.52
N ASP A 138 27.87 8.86 -1.27
CA ASP A 138 27.95 10.30 -1.57
C ASP A 138 26.96 10.73 -2.67
N ILE A 139 26.47 9.79 -3.49
CA ILE A 139 25.66 10.09 -4.70
C ILE A 139 24.34 9.31 -4.80
N ILE A 140 24.08 8.39 -3.87
CA ILE A 140 22.92 7.50 -3.90
C ILE A 140 21.64 8.22 -3.45
N ASN A 141 20.60 8.18 -4.29
CA ASN A 141 19.28 8.75 -3.98
C ASN A 141 18.19 7.69 -4.17
N ASN A 142 17.38 7.40 -3.14
CA ASN A 142 16.30 6.39 -3.18
C ASN A 142 16.70 5.02 -3.76
N GLU A 143 17.91 4.57 -3.43
CA GLU A 143 18.56 3.34 -3.94
C GLU A 143 18.89 3.38 -5.45
N GLU A 144 19.13 4.56 -6.00
CA GLU A 144 19.51 4.78 -7.39
C GLU A 144 20.82 5.58 -7.49
N ILE A 145 21.60 5.27 -8.53
CA ILE A 145 22.75 6.07 -8.98
C ILE A 145 22.48 6.50 -10.41
N ASN A 146 22.54 7.81 -10.67
CA ASN A 146 22.29 8.38 -11.99
C ASN A 146 23.60 8.75 -12.67
N LEU A 147 23.79 8.23 -13.88
CA LEU A 147 24.81 8.67 -14.83
C LEU A 147 24.12 9.33 -16.04
N LYS A 148 24.87 10.16 -16.76
CA LYS A 148 24.43 10.74 -18.04
C LYS A 148 25.49 10.49 -19.12
N GLU A 149 25.08 10.06 -20.31
CA GLU A 149 25.94 9.98 -21.49
C GLU A 149 26.11 11.36 -22.11
N GLU A 150 27.35 11.85 -22.20
CA GLU A 150 27.69 12.94 -23.09
C GLU A 150 27.74 12.39 -24.54
N LYS A 151 26.63 12.54 -25.27
CA LYS A 151 26.60 12.30 -26.71
C LYS A 151 27.24 13.47 -27.46
N GLU A 152 27.91 13.17 -28.57
CA GLU A 152 28.38 14.20 -29.49
C GLU A 152 27.22 15.09 -29.96
N ASN A 153 27.48 16.39 -30.08
CA ASN A 153 26.49 17.46 -30.16
C ASN A 153 25.30 17.19 -31.11
N THR A 154 24.08 17.15 -30.55
CA THR A 154 22.87 17.69 -31.22
C THR A 154 21.88 18.15 -30.14
N PRO A 155 21.30 19.36 -30.25
CA PRO A 155 20.66 20.00 -29.10
C PRO A 155 19.22 19.55 -28.84
N GLU A 156 18.86 19.45 -27.55
CA GLU A 156 17.45 19.49 -27.14
C GLU A 156 16.85 20.87 -27.41
N ILE A 157 15.64 20.91 -27.98
CA ILE A 157 14.89 22.15 -28.21
C ILE A 157 14.33 22.65 -26.87
N ASN A 158 15.13 23.44 -26.16
CA ASN A 158 14.76 24.15 -24.94
C ASN A 158 14.21 25.57 -25.21
N ASP A 159 14.00 25.91 -26.48
CA ASP A 159 13.66 27.26 -26.95
C ASP A 159 12.15 27.45 -27.12
N ILE A 160 11.55 28.20 -26.19
CA ILE A 160 10.13 28.51 -26.11
C ILE A 160 9.80 29.83 -26.81
N THR A 161 8.62 29.95 -27.42
CA THR A 161 8.13 31.23 -27.96
C THR A 161 7.38 31.99 -26.88
N ILE A 162 7.94 33.10 -26.40
CA ILE A 162 7.35 33.96 -25.37
C ILE A 162 6.66 35.19 -25.99
N GLY A 163 5.59 35.67 -25.34
CA GLY A 163 4.94 36.95 -25.63
C GLY A 163 5.39 38.05 -24.68
N ILE A 164 6.12 39.04 -25.20
CA ILE A 164 6.61 40.18 -24.43
C ILE A 164 5.48 41.22 -24.37
N CYS A 165 5.16 41.72 -23.18
CA CYS A 165 4.09 42.68 -22.94
C CYS A 165 4.65 43.93 -22.23
N LEU A 166 4.34 45.12 -22.73
CA LEU A 166 4.76 46.41 -22.16
C LEU A 166 3.58 47.04 -21.42
N ASN A 167 3.72 47.32 -20.12
CA ASN A 167 2.64 47.83 -19.26
C ASN A 167 1.35 46.97 -19.42
N GLY A 168 1.51 45.64 -19.37
CA GLY A 168 0.43 44.65 -19.56
C GLY A 168 -0.09 44.48 -21.00
N ASN A 169 0.32 45.31 -21.96
CA ASN A 169 -0.16 45.26 -23.34
C ASN A 169 0.76 44.41 -24.23
N PRO A 170 0.25 43.43 -25.01
CA PRO A 170 1.07 42.60 -25.89
C PRO A 170 1.85 43.43 -26.91
N LEU A 171 3.18 43.24 -26.94
CA LEU A 171 4.10 44.03 -27.76
C LEU A 171 4.65 43.20 -28.95
N ILE A 172 5.42 42.14 -28.66
CA ILE A 172 6.00 41.24 -29.67
C ILE A 172 6.04 39.79 -29.17
N LYS A 173 6.37 38.84 -30.05
CA LYS A 173 6.76 37.48 -29.66
C LYS A 173 8.21 37.22 -30.05
N LYS A 174 8.98 36.54 -29.19
CA LYS A 174 10.37 36.15 -29.43
C LYS A 174 10.60 34.72 -28.98
N GLN A 175 11.45 33.97 -29.67
CA GLN A 175 11.85 32.62 -29.25
C GLN A 175 13.12 32.72 -28.43
N LEU A 176 13.13 32.15 -27.22
CA LEU A 176 14.26 32.16 -26.28
C LEU A 176 14.35 30.83 -25.52
N ASN A 177 15.57 30.46 -25.13
CA ASN A 177 15.81 29.31 -24.28
C ASN A 177 15.16 29.50 -22.91
N LYS A 178 14.35 28.55 -22.44
CA LYS A 178 13.62 28.68 -21.16
C LYS A 178 14.54 28.89 -19.93
N ASN A 179 15.80 28.46 -20.01
CA ASN A 179 16.76 28.48 -18.90
C ASN A 179 17.74 29.67 -18.91
N ILE A 180 17.61 30.61 -19.86
CA ILE A 180 18.47 31.80 -20.01
C ILE A 180 18.42 32.74 -18.78
N SER A 181 19.52 33.44 -18.47
CA SER A 181 19.55 34.46 -17.40
C SER A 181 18.76 35.71 -17.79
N LEU A 182 18.12 36.41 -16.85
CA LEU A 182 17.42 37.66 -17.16
C LEU A 182 18.37 38.73 -17.71
N SER A 183 19.62 38.75 -17.27
CA SER A 183 20.65 39.67 -17.79
C SER A 183 20.97 39.44 -19.27
N ASP A 184 20.75 38.22 -19.79
CA ASP A 184 20.89 37.90 -21.22
C ASP A 184 19.59 38.12 -21.98
N VAL A 185 18.43 37.86 -21.36
CA VAL A 185 17.12 38.32 -21.89
C VAL A 185 17.13 39.83 -22.11
N ARG A 186 17.69 40.60 -21.19
CA ARG A 186 17.80 42.06 -21.31
C ARG A 186 18.59 42.46 -22.56
N LYS A 187 19.75 41.86 -22.80
CA LYS A 187 20.56 42.11 -24.02
C LYS A 187 19.78 41.74 -25.28
N GLU A 188 19.05 40.63 -25.27
CA GLU A 188 18.17 40.23 -26.38
C GLU A 188 16.96 41.15 -26.57
N PHE A 189 16.50 41.85 -25.54
CA PHE A 189 15.37 42.79 -25.60
C PHE A 189 15.83 44.21 -26.00
N GLU A 190 16.96 44.69 -25.50
CA GLU A 190 17.55 46.01 -25.85
C GLU A 190 17.95 46.13 -27.34
N ASN A 191 18.16 44.99 -28.00
CA ASN A 191 18.38 44.90 -29.45
C ASN A 191 17.08 44.95 -30.27
N GLU A 192 15.90 44.73 -29.68
CA GLU A 192 14.61 44.79 -30.37
C GLU A 192 14.10 46.23 -30.48
N LYS A 193 13.98 46.75 -31.70
CA LYS A 193 13.55 48.14 -31.99
C LYS A 193 12.14 48.51 -31.49
N GLN A 194 11.36 47.53 -31.03
CA GLN A 194 10.00 47.72 -30.51
C GLN A 194 9.97 47.80 -28.97
N ILE A 195 11.05 47.42 -28.28
CA ILE A 195 11.17 47.49 -26.83
C ILE A 195 11.84 48.83 -26.45
N PRO A 196 11.26 49.64 -25.53
CA PRO A 196 11.93 50.80 -24.96
C PRO A 196 13.19 50.37 -24.20
N LYS A 197 14.29 51.13 -24.27
CA LYS A 197 15.54 50.74 -23.60
C LYS A 197 15.46 50.79 -22.08
N ASP A 198 14.77 51.79 -21.54
CA ASP A 198 14.73 52.07 -20.12
C ASP A 198 13.60 51.29 -19.41
N PHE A 199 13.60 49.96 -19.58
CA PHE A 199 12.59 49.05 -19.05
C PHE A 199 13.07 48.24 -17.84
N ALA A 200 12.16 47.92 -16.92
CA ALA A 200 12.31 46.91 -15.88
C ALA A 200 11.53 45.64 -16.24
N PHE A 201 11.98 44.47 -15.77
CA PHE A 201 11.17 43.26 -15.73
C PHE A 201 10.22 43.28 -14.53
N GLU A 202 9.06 42.64 -14.66
CA GLU A 202 8.16 42.39 -13.55
C GLU A 202 8.08 40.90 -13.23
N ASP A 203 7.92 40.56 -11.95
CA ASP A 203 7.65 39.20 -11.49
C ASP A 203 6.18 38.80 -11.64
N GLN A 204 5.83 37.61 -11.15
CA GLN A 204 4.47 37.06 -11.25
C GLN A 204 3.43 37.78 -10.36
N GLU A 205 3.87 38.58 -9.38
CA GLU A 205 3.01 39.41 -8.52
C GLU A 205 2.93 40.88 -9.00
N GLY A 206 3.76 41.26 -9.98
CA GLY A 206 3.80 42.60 -10.58
C GLY A 206 4.84 43.53 -9.97
N PHE A 207 5.79 43.03 -9.18
CA PHE A 207 6.87 43.84 -8.65
C PHE A 207 8.04 43.94 -9.62
N LYS A 208 8.67 45.13 -9.70
CA LYS A 208 9.85 45.37 -10.54
C LYS A 208 11.07 44.64 -9.98
N ILE A 209 11.72 43.84 -10.82
CA ILE A 209 13.01 43.21 -10.51
C ILE A 209 14.13 44.26 -10.60
N SER A 210 15.08 44.22 -9.66
CA SER A 210 16.24 45.11 -9.70
C SER A 210 17.29 44.59 -10.70
N SER A 211 18.00 45.51 -11.36
CA SER A 211 19.05 45.17 -12.34
C SER A 211 20.27 44.44 -11.74
N GLY A 212 20.37 44.35 -10.40
CA GLY A 212 21.35 43.50 -9.72
C GLY A 212 20.95 42.02 -9.69
N ASP A 213 19.65 41.74 -9.57
CA ASP A 213 19.12 40.38 -9.41
C ASP A 213 18.98 39.64 -10.75
N GLU A 214 18.96 40.38 -11.87
CA GLU A 214 18.85 39.81 -13.22
C GLU A 214 19.98 38.84 -13.59
N GLN A 215 21.13 38.88 -12.90
CA GLN A 215 22.23 37.96 -13.11
C GLN A 215 22.04 36.60 -12.42
N THR A 216 21.24 36.54 -11.34
CA THR A 216 20.97 35.31 -10.58
C THR A 216 19.66 34.65 -10.99
N LEU A 217 18.70 35.44 -11.49
CA LEU A 217 17.39 34.98 -11.94
C LEU A 217 17.38 34.52 -13.40
N LYS A 218 16.45 33.60 -13.72
CA LYS A 218 16.24 33.02 -15.06
C LYS A 218 14.89 33.40 -15.63
N LEU A 219 14.74 33.29 -16.95
CA LEU A 219 13.49 33.58 -17.67
C LEU A 219 12.25 32.88 -17.06
N THR A 220 12.39 31.64 -16.59
CA THR A 220 11.32 30.89 -15.90
C THR A 220 10.77 31.57 -14.64
N PHE A 221 11.51 32.47 -13.99
CA PHE A 221 11.06 33.18 -12.79
C PHE A 221 9.96 34.21 -13.08
N ILE A 222 10.00 34.84 -14.26
CA ILE A 222 9.04 35.88 -14.69
C ILE A 222 8.07 35.40 -15.78
N LEU A 223 8.15 34.13 -16.15
CA LEU A 223 7.33 33.55 -17.21
C LEU A 223 5.96 33.12 -16.65
N HIS A 224 4.87 33.69 -17.16
CA HIS A 224 3.50 33.25 -16.88
C HIS A 224 2.71 33.10 -18.18
N ASP A 225 2.03 31.97 -18.41
CA ASP A 225 1.31 31.65 -19.67
C ASP A 225 2.13 31.89 -20.96
N ASN A 226 3.44 31.58 -20.93
CA ASN A 226 4.41 31.92 -21.97
C ASN A 226 4.47 33.43 -22.31
N LYS A 227 4.29 34.31 -21.32
CA LYS A 227 4.45 35.76 -21.42
C LYS A 227 5.43 36.29 -20.39
N VAL A 228 5.98 37.47 -20.68
CA VAL A 228 6.81 38.27 -19.78
C VAL A 228 6.31 39.71 -19.81
N ASN A 229 6.11 40.30 -18.63
CA ASN A 229 5.79 41.72 -18.49
C ASN A 229 7.08 42.54 -18.31
N ILE A 230 7.10 43.70 -18.95
CA ILE A 230 8.09 44.75 -18.76
C ILE A 230 7.40 46.11 -18.60
N THR A 231 7.98 47.02 -17.82
CA THR A 231 7.45 48.38 -17.63
C THR A 231 8.52 49.46 -17.66
N THR A 232 8.12 50.68 -18.02
CA THR A 232 8.97 51.88 -18.12
C THR A 232 8.45 52.97 -17.20
N GLU A 233 9.32 53.74 -16.55
CA GLU A 233 8.89 54.76 -15.58
C GLU A 233 8.34 56.02 -16.28
N GLY A 234 7.05 56.33 -16.07
CA GLY A 234 6.47 57.52 -16.70
C GLY A 234 4.95 57.69 -16.66
N ILE A 235 4.29 57.48 -15.51
CA ILE A 235 3.19 58.33 -14.96
C ILE A 235 2.60 57.66 -13.71
N ASP A 236 2.47 58.45 -12.65
CA ASP A 236 1.85 58.08 -11.37
C ASP A 236 0.37 58.54 -11.35
N VAL A 237 -0.56 57.60 -11.10
CA VAL A 237 -1.98 57.88 -10.84
C VAL A 237 -2.52 56.90 -9.79
N SER A 238 -2.22 57.20 -8.53
CA SER A 238 -3.14 57.16 -7.38
C SER A 238 -4.37 56.23 -7.41
N GLU A 239 -4.48 55.36 -6.41
CA GLU A 239 -5.75 54.97 -5.77
C GLU A 239 -6.70 56.18 -5.58
N PRO A 240 -8.06 56.02 -5.61
CA PRO A 240 -8.72 55.11 -4.65
C PRO A 240 -10.11 54.50 -5.00
N SER A 241 -10.30 53.25 -4.55
CA SER A 241 -11.52 52.77 -3.83
C SER A 241 -12.93 52.75 -4.46
N THR A 242 -13.85 52.11 -3.70
CA THR A 242 -15.33 52.21 -3.73
C THR A 242 -16.16 51.51 -4.83
N THR A 243 -16.85 50.46 -4.37
CA THR A 243 -18.29 50.16 -4.56
C THR A 243 -18.86 49.76 -5.93
N THR A 244 -19.04 48.45 -6.08
CA THR A 244 -20.32 47.75 -6.39
C THR A 244 -21.10 47.99 -7.70
N SER A 245 -21.66 46.86 -8.17
CA SER A 245 -23.06 46.67 -8.63
C SER A 245 -23.41 46.67 -10.13
N PHE A 246 -23.80 45.46 -10.56
CA PHE A 246 -25.03 45.11 -11.28
C PHE A 246 -25.13 45.21 -12.82
N LEU A 247 -25.86 44.21 -13.36
CA LEU A 247 -26.38 44.06 -14.73
C LEU A 247 -25.31 43.87 -15.82
N GLY A 248 -25.55 43.12 -16.90
CA GLY A 248 -26.72 42.32 -17.28
C GLY A 248 -26.66 41.95 -18.77
N SER A 249 -27.14 40.77 -19.17
CA SER A 249 -27.10 40.29 -20.56
C SER A 249 -27.89 41.21 -21.53
N PRO A 250 -27.54 41.22 -22.83
CA PRO A 250 -28.36 40.42 -23.75
C PRO A 250 -27.62 39.80 -24.96
N ASN A 251 -28.41 39.06 -25.76
CA ASN A 251 -28.12 38.52 -27.11
C ASN A 251 -27.91 39.69 -28.14
N ASN A 252 -27.66 39.51 -29.46
CA ASN A 252 -28.09 38.46 -30.38
C ASN A 252 -27.44 38.57 -31.79
N SER A 253 -27.44 37.48 -32.58
CA SER A 253 -27.41 37.44 -34.07
C SER A 253 -26.17 38.05 -34.80
N THR A 254 -25.84 37.77 -36.08
CA THR A 254 -26.62 37.26 -37.24
C THR A 254 -25.74 36.50 -38.26
N ILE A 255 -26.34 35.70 -39.16
CA ILE A 255 -25.69 35.06 -40.33
C ILE A 255 -25.82 35.96 -41.59
N PRO A 256 -24.92 35.85 -42.60
CA PRO A 256 -25.16 34.98 -43.78
C PRO A 256 -23.86 34.30 -44.31
N GLY A 257 -23.85 33.38 -45.28
CA GLY A 257 -24.95 32.69 -45.99
C GLY A 257 -24.59 32.33 -47.46
N ASN A 258 -24.93 31.09 -47.88
CA ASN A 258 -24.83 30.52 -49.25
C ASN A 258 -23.43 30.15 -49.82
N SER A 259 -23.28 29.26 -50.82
CA SER A 259 -23.99 28.01 -51.24
C SER A 259 -23.30 27.40 -52.51
N LEU A 260 -23.77 26.24 -53.00
CA LEU A 260 -23.58 25.65 -54.36
C LEU A 260 -22.19 25.02 -54.71
N THR A 261 -22.04 23.90 -55.45
CA THR A 261 -22.86 22.66 -55.67
C THR A 261 -22.07 21.60 -56.46
N ASN A 262 -22.58 20.35 -56.45
CA ASN A 262 -22.45 19.28 -57.46
C ASN A 262 -21.20 18.36 -57.52
N SER A 263 -21.50 17.10 -57.84
CA SER A 263 -20.60 15.95 -58.03
C SER A 263 -20.36 15.65 -59.53
N ILE A 264 -19.45 14.73 -59.87
CA ILE A 264 -19.65 13.61 -60.83
C ILE A 264 -18.43 12.65 -60.88
N MET A 265 -18.70 11.44 -61.40
CA MET A 265 -17.85 10.28 -61.79
C MET A 265 -16.60 10.62 -62.64
N SER A 266 -15.57 9.78 -62.87
CA SER A 266 -15.10 8.44 -62.37
C SER A 266 -13.56 8.33 -62.65
N ASP A 267 -12.82 7.28 -63.08
CA ASP A 267 -13.05 5.90 -63.57
C ASP A 267 -11.70 5.09 -63.65
N ILE A 268 -11.75 3.85 -64.17
CA ILE A 268 -10.66 3.01 -64.77
C ILE A 268 -9.65 2.29 -63.84
N SER A 269 -9.62 0.94 -63.96
CA SER A 269 -8.63 -0.01 -63.40
C SER A 269 -7.61 -0.43 -64.52
N PRO A 270 -7.16 -1.71 -64.82
CA PRO A 270 -7.45 -3.06 -64.28
C PRO A 270 -6.25 -4.07 -64.18
N ASN A 271 -6.57 -5.35 -63.86
CA ASN A 271 -5.81 -6.61 -64.12
C ASN A 271 -4.54 -6.89 -63.27
N ASN A 272 -4.14 -8.12 -62.89
CA ASN A 272 -4.70 -9.50 -62.90
C ASN A 272 -3.81 -10.40 -61.96
N THR A 273 -3.97 -11.70 -61.65
CA THR A 273 -4.83 -12.86 -62.04
C THR A 273 -4.90 -13.85 -60.84
N LYS A 274 -5.93 -14.69 -60.62
CA LYS A 274 -6.09 -16.15 -60.95
C LYS A 274 -4.96 -17.13 -60.52
N THR A 275 -5.20 -18.38 -60.04
CA THR A 275 -6.42 -19.26 -59.98
C THR A 275 -6.31 -20.45 -58.99
N GLU A 276 -7.45 -21.10 -58.65
CA GLU A 276 -7.72 -22.57 -58.37
C GLU A 276 -6.83 -23.34 -57.33
N GLU A 277 -7.35 -23.95 -56.24
CA GLU A 277 -8.04 -25.28 -56.07
C GLU A 277 -7.09 -26.53 -56.00
N THR A 278 -7.37 -27.69 -55.34
CA THR A 278 -8.57 -28.29 -54.70
C THR A 278 -8.23 -29.34 -53.58
N ASP A 279 -9.20 -29.67 -52.70
CA ASP A 279 -9.52 -30.99 -52.06
C ASP A 279 -8.66 -31.75 -50.99
N ALA A 280 -9.41 -32.59 -50.24
CA ALA A 280 -9.11 -33.93 -49.66
C ALA A 280 -8.43 -34.15 -48.27
N SER A 281 -9.22 -34.73 -47.34
CA SER A 281 -8.81 -35.70 -46.29
C SER A 281 -8.72 -37.14 -46.88
N PRO A 282 -8.53 -38.27 -46.13
CA PRO A 282 -8.22 -38.49 -44.71
C PRO A 282 -7.12 -39.57 -44.45
N SER A 283 -6.91 -39.98 -43.19
CA SER A 283 -6.49 -41.36 -42.85
C SER A 283 -6.85 -41.77 -41.41
N ASN A 284 -7.14 -43.06 -41.21
CA ASN A 284 -7.45 -43.72 -39.92
C ASN A 284 -6.44 -44.86 -39.66
N THR A 285 -6.22 -45.19 -38.38
CA THR A 285 -6.19 -46.56 -37.77
C THR A 285 -5.90 -46.41 -36.27
N ASP A 286 -6.77 -46.79 -35.33
CA ASP A 286 -7.22 -48.13 -34.88
C ASP A 286 -6.30 -48.81 -33.84
N VAL A 287 -6.90 -49.35 -32.77
CA VAL A 287 -6.66 -50.69 -32.14
C VAL A 287 -7.46 -50.83 -30.81
N SER A 288 -8.13 -51.98 -30.71
CA SER A 288 -9.18 -52.49 -29.81
C SER A 288 -8.97 -52.58 -28.27
N GLU A 289 -10.10 -52.74 -27.55
CA GLU A 289 -10.25 -53.28 -26.18
C GLU A 289 -9.83 -54.77 -26.02
N PRO A 290 -9.92 -55.37 -24.81
CA PRO A 290 -11.10 -56.22 -24.50
C PRO A 290 -11.64 -56.15 -23.04
N ASN A 291 -12.65 -56.98 -22.72
CA ASN A 291 -13.66 -56.79 -21.65
C ASN A 291 -13.71 -57.86 -20.51
N ILE A 292 -14.01 -57.42 -19.26
CA ILE A 292 -14.98 -58.02 -18.26
C ILE A 292 -14.67 -59.45 -17.68
N PRO A 293 -15.21 -59.96 -16.53
CA PRO A 293 -15.83 -59.41 -15.28
C PRO A 293 -15.14 -59.87 -13.95
N ILE A 294 -15.66 -59.51 -12.76
CA ILE A 294 -16.21 -60.45 -11.71
C ILE A 294 -16.72 -59.67 -10.46
N GLU A 295 -17.65 -60.27 -9.72
CA GLU A 295 -18.45 -59.67 -8.62
C GLU A 295 -17.83 -59.73 -7.21
N GLY A 296 -18.36 -58.92 -6.28
CA GLY A 296 -18.11 -59.01 -4.83
C GLY A 296 -19.07 -58.13 -4.03
N SER A 297 -20.08 -58.74 -3.39
CA SER A 297 -21.17 -58.07 -2.65
C SER A 297 -20.81 -57.79 -1.17
N ILE A 298 -21.56 -57.01 -0.36
CA ILE A 298 -22.91 -57.29 0.20
C ILE A 298 -23.59 -55.97 0.68
N LYS A 299 -24.94 -55.94 0.63
CA LYS A 299 -25.83 -54.89 1.18
C LYS A 299 -26.45 -55.29 2.54
N PHE A 300 -27.04 -54.32 3.26
CA PHE A 300 -28.47 -54.28 3.67
C PHE A 300 -28.79 -52.81 4.03
N ASP A 301 -29.58 -52.07 3.24
CA ASP A 301 -31.04 -51.86 3.33
C ASP A 301 -31.50 -51.48 4.76
N ILE A 302 -32.20 -50.36 4.98
CA ILE A 302 -33.66 -50.12 4.76
C ILE A 302 -33.92 -48.61 4.99
N SER A 303 -34.90 -47.91 4.39
CA SER A 303 -35.71 -48.05 3.16
C SER A 303 -36.56 -46.75 2.98
N LEU A 304 -37.31 -46.58 1.88
CA LEU A 304 -38.30 -45.50 1.69
C LEU A 304 -39.72 -46.06 1.46
N HIS A 305 -40.74 -45.42 2.05
CA HIS A 305 -42.14 -45.72 1.76
C HIS A 305 -42.65 -44.93 0.54
N ASN A 306 -43.03 -45.65 -0.51
CA ASN A 306 -43.88 -45.12 -1.58
C ASN A 306 -45.35 -45.14 -1.16
N THR A 307 -46.06 -44.03 -1.34
CA THR A 307 -47.52 -44.00 -1.41
C THR A 307 -47.92 -43.32 -2.72
N LYS A 308 -48.67 -44.03 -3.57
CA LYS A 308 -49.20 -43.47 -4.83
C LYS A 308 -50.29 -42.45 -4.55
N MET A 309 -50.32 -41.37 -5.34
CA MET A 309 -51.56 -40.74 -5.80
C MET A 309 -51.52 -40.62 -7.31
N GLU A 310 -52.69 -40.61 -7.94
CA GLU A 310 -52.84 -40.81 -9.38
C GLU A 310 -52.73 -39.48 -10.14
N VAL A 311 -52.09 -39.53 -11.33
CA VAL A 311 -52.10 -38.41 -12.27
C VAL A 311 -53.43 -38.43 -13.01
N ALA A 312 -54.37 -37.58 -12.59
CA ALA A 312 -55.58 -37.32 -13.35
C ALA A 312 -55.27 -36.41 -14.55
N GLU A 313 -55.43 -36.92 -15.76
CA GLU A 313 -55.33 -36.10 -16.98
C GLU A 313 -56.52 -35.13 -17.09
N THR A 314 -56.34 -33.90 -16.62
CA THR A 314 -57.25 -32.79 -16.91
C THR A 314 -56.46 -31.63 -17.52
N SER A 315 -56.59 -31.45 -18.83
CA SER A 315 -55.94 -30.35 -19.57
C SER A 315 -56.71 -29.02 -19.37
N PRO A 316 -56.13 -28.00 -18.70
CA PRO A 316 -56.67 -26.65 -18.74
C PRO A 316 -56.19 -26.00 -20.02
N LYS A 317 -57.06 -25.91 -21.05
CA LYS A 317 -56.85 -24.99 -22.18
C LYS A 317 -57.13 -23.55 -21.73
N THR A 318 -56.28 -23.05 -20.84
CA THR A 318 -56.18 -21.63 -20.50
C THR A 318 -54.85 -21.13 -21.02
N THR A 319 -54.87 -20.47 -22.18
CA THR A 319 -53.75 -19.64 -22.62
C THR A 319 -53.62 -18.49 -21.63
N ASP A 320 -52.65 -18.60 -20.72
CA ASP A 320 -52.26 -17.50 -19.85
C ASP A 320 -51.53 -16.44 -20.70
N VAL A 321 -52.33 -15.62 -21.39
CA VAL A 321 -51.86 -14.43 -22.11
C VAL A 321 -51.59 -13.34 -21.07
N SER A 322 -50.61 -13.60 -20.21
CA SER A 322 -50.00 -12.57 -19.37
C SER A 322 -49.57 -11.42 -20.29
N GLU A 323 -49.93 -10.20 -19.94
CA GLU A 323 -49.51 -9.00 -20.69
C GLU A 323 -47.98 -9.02 -20.91
N PRO A 324 -47.49 -8.65 -22.10
CA PRO A 324 -46.05 -8.58 -22.34
C PRO A 324 -45.44 -7.57 -21.37
N ASN A 325 -44.25 -7.88 -20.83
CA ASN A 325 -43.52 -6.91 -20.03
C ASN A 325 -43.18 -5.69 -20.90
N ILE A 326 -43.15 -4.51 -20.30
CA ILE A 326 -42.77 -3.26 -20.95
C ILE A 326 -41.68 -2.54 -20.14
N PRO A 327 -40.80 -1.76 -20.79
CA PRO A 327 -39.84 -0.91 -20.09
C PRO A 327 -40.52 0.06 -19.12
N ILE A 328 -39.98 0.16 -17.90
CA ILE A 328 -40.47 1.05 -16.85
C ILE A 328 -40.22 2.51 -17.24
N GLU A 329 -41.15 3.40 -16.90
CA GLU A 329 -41.03 4.84 -17.12
C GLU A 329 -39.73 5.40 -16.50
N GLY A 330 -39.00 6.20 -17.29
CA GLY A 330 -37.70 6.75 -16.91
C GLY A 330 -36.49 5.81 -17.12
N SER A 331 -36.69 4.55 -17.55
CA SER A 331 -35.57 3.71 -18.00
C SER A 331 -34.98 4.22 -19.32
N ILE A 332 -33.65 4.15 -19.44
CA ILE A 332 -32.91 4.73 -20.58
C ILE A 332 -32.42 3.59 -21.48
N ARG A 333 -32.88 3.55 -22.74
CA ARG A 333 -32.37 2.60 -23.74
C ARG A 333 -30.93 2.95 -24.11
N LEU A 334 -30.06 1.95 -24.23
CA LEU A 334 -28.65 2.16 -24.59
C LEU A 334 -28.41 1.96 -26.09
N GLU A 335 -27.67 2.90 -26.69
CA GLU A 335 -27.42 2.97 -28.14
C GLU A 335 -26.42 1.90 -28.63
N ASN A 336 -25.48 1.49 -27.77
CA ASN A 336 -24.44 0.50 -28.11
C ASN A 336 -24.99 -0.89 -28.51
N HIS A 337 -26.25 -1.20 -28.15
CA HIS A 337 -26.90 -2.50 -28.39
C HIS A 337 -27.94 -2.46 -29.52
N GLU A 338 -28.00 -1.40 -30.34
CA GLU A 338 -29.07 -1.22 -31.33
C GLU A 338 -29.08 -2.22 -32.50
N ASN A 339 -27.98 -2.92 -32.76
CA ASN A 339 -27.88 -3.90 -33.85
C ASN A 339 -28.37 -5.32 -33.49
N GLY A 340 -28.69 -5.59 -32.22
CA GLY A 340 -29.24 -6.87 -31.76
C GLY A 340 -30.77 -6.94 -31.87
N LYS A 341 -31.37 -8.10 -31.58
CA LYS A 341 -32.83 -8.18 -31.35
C LYS A 341 -33.20 -7.71 -29.94
N LEU A 342 -32.31 -7.95 -28.98
CA LEU A 342 -32.49 -7.67 -27.57
C LEU A 342 -32.10 -6.22 -27.20
N LYS A 343 -33.06 -5.44 -26.68
CA LYS A 343 -32.85 -4.04 -26.29
C LYS A 343 -32.35 -3.96 -24.84
N ILE A 344 -31.27 -3.25 -24.58
CA ILE A 344 -30.77 -3.02 -23.21
C ILE A 344 -31.26 -1.68 -22.67
N TYR A 345 -31.82 -1.68 -21.46
CA TYR A 345 -32.31 -0.51 -20.74
C TYR A 345 -31.58 -0.35 -19.39
N LEU A 346 -31.00 0.82 -19.16
CA LEU A 346 -30.51 1.23 -17.85
C LEU A 346 -31.71 1.54 -16.93
N TYR A 347 -31.74 0.90 -15.77
CA TYR A 347 -32.81 1.05 -14.77
C TYR A 347 -32.78 2.43 -14.08
N PRO A 348 -33.94 3.10 -13.85
CA PRO A 348 -34.00 4.41 -13.22
C PRO A 348 -33.72 4.32 -11.71
N ASN A 349 -32.44 4.45 -11.33
CA ASN A 349 -32.00 4.49 -9.93
C ASN A 349 -32.43 5.80 -9.23
N GLN A 350 -33.69 5.87 -8.81
CA GLN A 350 -34.27 7.00 -8.07
C GLN A 350 -34.09 6.82 -6.54
N PRO A 351 -34.04 7.90 -5.75
CA PRO A 351 -34.19 7.80 -4.30
C PRO A 351 -35.51 7.10 -3.91
N PHE A 352 -35.48 6.31 -2.83
CA PHE A 352 -36.69 5.83 -2.17
C PHE A 352 -37.43 6.98 -1.47
N ASP A 353 -38.74 6.84 -1.32
CA ASP A 353 -39.50 7.63 -0.36
C ASP A 353 -39.36 7.05 1.06
N GLN A 354 -39.90 7.75 2.07
CA GLN A 354 -39.77 7.34 3.47
C GLN A 354 -40.39 5.96 3.76
N LYS A 355 -41.39 5.51 2.99
CA LYS A 355 -41.99 4.19 3.16
C LYS A 355 -41.13 3.13 2.48
N ASP A 356 -40.72 3.35 1.23
CA ASP A 356 -39.85 2.39 0.53
C ASP A 356 -38.53 2.18 1.32
N GLU A 357 -37.97 3.24 1.93
CA GLU A 357 -36.78 3.20 2.80
C GLU A 357 -37.00 2.38 4.10
N ILE A 358 -38.23 2.32 4.61
CA ILE A 358 -38.60 1.51 5.78
C ILE A 358 -38.93 0.07 5.37
N ASP A 359 -39.61 -0.15 4.26
CA ASP A 359 -40.02 -1.47 3.77
C ASP A 359 -38.89 -2.22 3.01
N ALA A 360 -37.76 -1.56 2.71
CA ALA A 360 -36.68 -2.12 1.91
C ALA A 360 -35.90 -3.28 2.56
N ILE A 361 -35.58 -4.28 1.74
CA ILE A 361 -34.55 -5.28 2.02
C ILE A 361 -33.19 -4.70 1.57
N ALA A 362 -32.23 -4.58 2.49
CA ALA A 362 -30.89 -4.07 2.18
C ALA A 362 -29.86 -5.21 2.00
N ILE A 363 -29.17 -5.26 0.86
CA ILE A 363 -28.16 -6.28 0.53
C ILE A 363 -26.82 -5.64 0.17
N LEU A 364 -25.74 -6.07 0.81
CA LEU A 364 -24.37 -5.71 0.43
C LEU A 364 -23.80 -6.80 -0.46
N VAL A 365 -23.23 -6.45 -1.61
CA VAL A 365 -22.67 -7.42 -2.57
C VAL A 365 -21.18 -7.15 -2.80
N VAL A 366 -20.36 -8.15 -2.48
CA VAL A 366 -18.89 -8.06 -2.45
C VAL A 366 -18.25 -9.24 -3.19
N GLY A 367 -17.08 -9.04 -3.78
CA GLY A 367 -16.33 -10.10 -4.48
C GLY A 367 -15.00 -9.61 -5.04
N GLU A 368 -14.26 -10.52 -5.65
CA GLU A 368 -13.07 -10.22 -6.44
C GLU A 368 -13.47 -9.64 -7.81
N THR A 369 -12.61 -8.84 -8.44
CA THR A 369 -12.76 -8.47 -9.86
C THR A 369 -12.85 -9.72 -10.74
N GLY A 370 -13.72 -9.72 -11.75
CA GLY A 370 -13.98 -10.90 -12.59
C GLY A 370 -14.85 -12.00 -11.96
N SER A 371 -15.30 -11.86 -10.71
CA SER A 371 -16.22 -12.83 -10.05
C SER A 371 -17.62 -12.92 -10.66
N GLY A 372 -17.97 -12.10 -11.67
CA GLY A 372 -19.30 -12.07 -12.29
C GLY A 372 -20.36 -11.29 -11.49
N LYS A 373 -19.94 -10.51 -10.49
CA LYS A 373 -20.81 -9.66 -9.64
C LYS A 373 -21.76 -8.76 -10.45
N THR A 374 -21.26 -8.05 -11.45
CA THR A 374 -22.11 -7.15 -12.26
C THR A 374 -23.19 -7.92 -13.03
N THR A 375 -22.80 -9.00 -13.71
CA THR A 375 -23.72 -9.85 -14.49
C THR A 375 -24.78 -10.48 -13.57
N LEU A 376 -24.39 -10.87 -12.36
CA LEU A 376 -25.30 -11.38 -11.32
C LEU A 376 -26.31 -10.32 -10.87
N LEU A 377 -25.87 -9.08 -10.66
CA LEU A 377 -26.72 -7.95 -10.27
C LEU A 377 -27.68 -7.52 -11.39
N ASN A 378 -27.19 -7.42 -12.63
CA ASN A 378 -28.03 -7.13 -13.78
C ASN A 378 -29.06 -8.26 -14.01
N SER A 379 -28.68 -9.53 -13.87
CA SER A 379 -29.63 -10.66 -13.93
C SER A 379 -30.68 -10.59 -12.82
N PHE A 380 -30.29 -10.22 -11.60
CA PHE A 380 -31.20 -10.13 -10.45
C PHE A 380 -32.32 -9.10 -10.69
N VAL A 381 -32.00 -7.95 -11.28
CA VAL A 381 -33.00 -6.92 -11.63
C VAL A 381 -34.01 -7.44 -12.67
N ASN A 382 -33.58 -8.27 -13.62
CA ASN A 382 -34.51 -8.92 -14.56
C ASN A 382 -35.41 -9.96 -13.85
N ALA A 383 -34.86 -10.73 -12.90
CA ALA A 383 -35.60 -11.73 -12.13
C ALA A 383 -36.68 -11.11 -11.22
N ILE A 384 -36.39 -10.04 -10.48
CA ILE A 384 -37.34 -9.39 -9.55
C ILE A 384 -38.47 -8.65 -10.28
N TYR A 385 -38.25 -8.20 -11.52
CA TYR A 385 -39.32 -7.68 -12.38
C TYR A 385 -40.09 -8.76 -13.15
N GLY A 386 -39.65 -10.02 -13.14
CA GLY A 386 -40.31 -11.10 -13.85
C GLY A 386 -40.16 -11.03 -15.37
N ILE A 387 -39.04 -10.48 -15.85
CA ILE A 387 -38.67 -10.51 -17.26
C ILE A 387 -38.53 -11.96 -17.72
N LYS A 388 -38.96 -12.26 -18.94
CA LYS A 388 -38.91 -13.58 -19.58
C LYS A 388 -37.80 -13.60 -20.62
N ILE A 389 -37.26 -14.80 -20.88
CA ILE A 389 -36.31 -14.98 -21.99
C ILE A 389 -36.88 -14.50 -23.34
N THR A 390 -38.19 -14.63 -23.54
CA THR A 390 -38.93 -14.24 -24.74
C THR A 390 -39.21 -12.75 -24.87
N ASP A 391 -39.00 -11.95 -23.82
CA ASP A 391 -39.20 -10.51 -23.89
C ASP A 391 -38.05 -9.88 -24.69
N ASP A 392 -38.34 -8.86 -25.50
CA ASP A 392 -37.38 -8.25 -26.45
C ASP A 392 -36.43 -7.22 -25.81
N PHE A 393 -36.36 -7.18 -24.47
CA PHE A 393 -35.50 -6.29 -23.73
C PHE A 393 -34.98 -6.88 -22.41
N ARG A 394 -33.93 -6.26 -21.85
CA ARG A 394 -33.40 -6.52 -20.50
C ARG A 394 -33.10 -5.22 -19.77
N TYR A 395 -33.13 -5.28 -18.44
CA TYR A 395 -32.56 -4.24 -17.59
C TYR A 395 -31.09 -4.47 -17.28
N ILE A 396 -30.35 -3.38 -17.07
CA ILE A 396 -29.10 -3.34 -16.31
C ILE A 396 -29.17 -2.22 -15.27
N ILE A 397 -28.44 -2.35 -14.15
CA ILE A 397 -28.19 -1.26 -13.19
C ILE A 397 -26.77 -0.73 -13.26
N ILE A 398 -25.83 -1.56 -13.71
CA ILE A 398 -24.43 -1.19 -13.96
C ILE A 398 -24.18 -1.36 -15.46
N ASN A 399 -23.74 -0.27 -16.12
CA ASN A 399 -23.31 -0.30 -17.52
C ASN A 399 -21.78 -0.39 -17.57
N GLU A 400 -21.25 -1.46 -18.16
CA GLU A 400 -19.82 -1.72 -18.27
C GLU A 400 -19.22 -1.08 -19.55
N ASP A 401 -20.05 -0.81 -20.56
CA ASP A 401 -19.64 -0.35 -21.90
C ASP A 401 -18.98 1.05 -21.92
N HIS A 402 -19.22 1.90 -20.91
CA HIS A 402 -18.59 3.23 -20.83
C HIS A 402 -17.16 3.19 -20.26
N LEU A 403 -16.63 2.02 -19.90
CA LEU A 403 -15.35 1.86 -19.23
C LEU A 403 -14.21 1.35 -20.13
N GLU A 404 -14.47 1.11 -21.42
CA GLU A 404 -13.47 0.68 -22.41
C GLU A 404 -12.28 1.64 -22.59
N GLN A 405 -12.33 2.85 -22.01
CA GLN A 405 -11.17 3.74 -21.91
C GLN A 405 -10.01 3.16 -21.08
N TYR A 406 -10.26 2.12 -20.28
CA TYR A 406 -9.24 1.31 -19.62
C TYR A 406 -9.22 -0.11 -20.21
N GLY A 407 -8.40 -0.31 -21.24
CA GLY A 407 -8.29 -1.56 -22.00
C GLY A 407 -7.64 -2.76 -21.27
N ASP A 408 -7.81 -2.86 -19.95
CA ASP A 408 -7.30 -3.95 -19.11
C ASP A 408 -8.44 -4.53 -18.25
N MET A 409 -8.91 -5.73 -18.62
CA MET A 409 -9.99 -6.46 -17.95
C MET A 409 -9.65 -6.90 -16.52
N SER A 410 -8.40 -6.75 -16.06
CA SER A 410 -8.02 -7.02 -14.66
C SER A 410 -8.31 -5.85 -13.71
N VAL A 411 -8.68 -4.68 -14.24
CA VAL A 411 -9.11 -3.51 -13.46
C VAL A 411 -10.60 -3.60 -13.16
N SER A 412 -10.98 -3.33 -11.91
CA SER A 412 -12.37 -3.35 -11.47
C SER A 412 -13.19 -2.20 -12.04
N GLN A 413 -14.24 -2.58 -12.76
CA GLN A 413 -15.12 -1.65 -13.49
C GLN A 413 -15.96 -0.77 -12.55
N THR A 414 -16.52 -1.29 -11.45
CA THR A 414 -17.07 -0.42 -10.40
C THR A 414 -15.93 0.27 -9.64
N SER A 415 -15.82 1.60 -9.73
CA SER A 415 -14.78 2.39 -9.05
C SER A 415 -15.22 2.97 -7.69
N GLN A 416 -16.52 2.98 -7.39
CA GLN A 416 -17.06 3.48 -6.13
C GLN A 416 -18.19 2.62 -5.58
N VAL A 417 -18.34 2.59 -4.25
CA VAL A 417 -19.48 1.93 -3.57
C VAL A 417 -20.78 2.63 -3.95
N THR A 418 -21.64 1.93 -4.69
CA THR A 418 -22.83 2.49 -5.33
C THR A 418 -24.09 1.85 -4.78
N ILE A 419 -25.11 2.66 -4.51
CA ILE A 419 -26.39 2.21 -3.95
C ILE A 419 -27.46 2.27 -5.04
N TYR A 420 -28.06 1.13 -5.35
CA TYR A 420 -29.17 0.99 -6.29
C TYR A 420 -30.46 0.71 -5.54
N ASN A 421 -31.45 1.58 -5.72
CA ASN A 421 -32.75 1.53 -5.07
C ASN A 421 -33.78 0.93 -6.04
N ILE A 422 -34.03 -0.37 -5.95
CA ILE A 422 -35.06 -1.04 -6.75
C ILE A 422 -36.41 -0.89 -6.06
N LYS A 423 -37.37 -0.25 -6.73
CA LYS A 423 -38.71 -0.02 -6.17
C LYS A 423 -39.50 -1.33 -6.11
N LYS A 424 -40.49 -1.38 -5.21
CA LYS A 424 -41.36 -2.55 -5.00
C LYS A 424 -41.88 -3.12 -6.33
N THR A 425 -41.82 -4.44 -6.48
CA THR A 425 -42.32 -5.15 -7.66
C THR A 425 -43.55 -6.01 -7.32
N LYS A 426 -44.04 -6.81 -8.29
CA LYS A 426 -45.02 -7.88 -8.02
C LYS A 426 -44.40 -9.08 -7.29
N ARG A 427 -43.07 -9.21 -7.27
CA ARG A 427 -42.32 -10.37 -6.74
C ARG A 427 -41.57 -10.08 -5.44
N THR A 428 -41.25 -8.80 -5.15
CA THR A 428 -40.45 -8.42 -3.98
C THR A 428 -40.94 -7.12 -3.33
N PRO A 429 -40.65 -6.87 -2.04
CA PRO A 429 -40.58 -5.52 -1.48
C PRO A 429 -39.51 -4.66 -2.21
N PRO A 430 -39.34 -3.37 -1.87
CA PRO A 430 -38.19 -2.59 -2.35
C PRO A 430 -36.88 -3.28 -1.96
N ILE A 431 -35.85 -3.15 -2.81
CA ILE A 431 -34.52 -3.72 -2.54
C ILE A 431 -33.45 -2.64 -2.70
N LYS A 432 -32.67 -2.42 -1.64
CA LYS A 432 -31.48 -1.56 -1.65
C LYS A 432 -30.26 -2.45 -1.89
N ILE A 433 -29.64 -2.32 -3.06
CA ILE A 433 -28.44 -3.06 -3.43
C ILE A 433 -27.23 -2.13 -3.22
N ILE A 434 -26.34 -2.48 -2.30
CA ILE A 434 -25.06 -1.81 -2.10
C ILE A 434 -24.02 -2.62 -2.88
N ASP A 435 -23.67 -2.15 -4.08
CA ASP A 435 -22.58 -2.73 -4.88
C ASP A 435 -21.23 -2.15 -4.44
N THR A 436 -20.21 -2.99 -4.28
CA THR A 436 -18.84 -2.53 -4.05
C THR A 436 -17.99 -2.66 -5.31
N PRO A 437 -16.90 -1.89 -5.44
CA PRO A 437 -15.76 -2.28 -6.26
C PRO A 437 -15.39 -3.76 -6.06
N GLY A 438 -14.97 -4.41 -7.14
CA GLY A 438 -14.32 -5.71 -7.04
C GLY A 438 -12.91 -5.51 -6.49
N PHE A 439 -12.61 -6.22 -5.42
CA PHE A 439 -11.33 -6.13 -4.74
C PHE A 439 -10.27 -7.01 -5.42
N GLY A 440 -8.99 -6.89 -5.01
CA GLY A 440 -7.91 -7.79 -5.47
C GLY A 440 -7.42 -7.54 -6.90
N ASP A 441 -7.75 -6.36 -7.42
CA ASP A 441 -7.37 -5.73 -8.69
C ASP A 441 -5.86 -5.40 -8.75
N THR A 442 -5.30 -5.23 -9.94
CA THR A 442 -3.93 -4.72 -10.17
C THR A 442 -3.62 -3.42 -9.42
N ARG A 443 -4.62 -2.56 -9.16
CA ARG A 443 -4.50 -1.36 -8.30
C ARG A 443 -4.06 -1.67 -6.86
N GLY A 444 -4.27 -2.90 -6.37
CA GLY A 444 -3.63 -3.43 -5.17
C GLY A 444 -4.15 -2.90 -3.83
N PRO A 445 -3.38 -3.12 -2.73
CA PRO A 445 -3.90 -3.04 -1.37
C PRO A 445 -4.34 -1.65 -0.92
N GLU A 446 -3.77 -0.59 -1.51
CA GLU A 446 -4.19 0.78 -1.21
C GLU A 446 -5.59 1.06 -1.80
N TRP A 447 -5.93 0.45 -2.93
CA TRP A 447 -7.29 0.50 -3.49
C TRP A 447 -8.29 -0.34 -2.69
N ASP A 448 -7.87 -1.50 -2.19
CA ASP A 448 -8.70 -2.31 -1.28
C ASP A 448 -8.95 -1.56 0.05
N LYS A 449 -7.98 -0.79 0.57
CA LYS A 449 -8.16 0.12 1.72
C LYS A 449 -9.17 1.24 1.43
N GLU A 450 -9.08 1.88 0.27
CA GLU A 450 -10.02 2.93 -0.11
C GLU A 450 -11.44 2.37 -0.32
N THR A 451 -11.54 1.18 -0.91
CA THR A 451 -12.82 0.45 -1.03
C THR A 451 -13.41 0.13 0.36
N ILE A 452 -12.59 -0.36 1.30
CA ILE A 452 -12.99 -0.53 2.71
C ILE A 452 -13.48 0.80 3.31
N LYS A 453 -12.76 1.91 3.09
CA LYS A 453 -13.12 3.24 3.60
C LYS A 453 -14.47 3.71 3.06
N GLN A 454 -14.72 3.58 1.76
CA GLN A 454 -16.02 3.90 1.16
C GLN A 454 -17.17 3.07 1.73
N ILE A 455 -16.95 1.79 2.06
CA ILE A 455 -17.98 0.96 2.72
C ILE A 455 -18.27 1.48 4.14
N LYS A 456 -17.25 1.92 4.89
CA LYS A 456 -17.47 2.58 6.20
C LYS A 456 -18.27 3.88 6.05
N GLU A 457 -17.87 4.75 5.12
CA GLU A 457 -18.56 6.01 4.85
C GLU A 457 -20.03 5.77 4.47
N ALA A 458 -20.32 4.72 3.68
CA ALA A 458 -21.68 4.29 3.38
C ALA A 458 -22.42 3.81 4.64
N PHE A 459 -21.80 3.00 5.50
CA PHE A 459 -22.40 2.55 6.77
C PHE A 459 -22.67 3.71 7.75
N GLU A 460 -21.81 4.73 7.77
CA GLU A 460 -21.98 5.89 8.65
C GLU A 460 -23.05 6.87 8.14
N THR A 461 -23.23 7.01 6.81
CA THR A 461 -24.04 8.09 6.22
C THR A 461 -25.28 7.67 5.42
N LYS A 462 -25.35 6.44 4.89
CA LYS A 462 -26.36 6.02 3.88
C LYS A 462 -27.02 4.66 4.15
N VAL A 463 -26.41 3.81 4.97
CA VAL A 463 -26.78 2.40 5.16
C VAL A 463 -26.74 2.08 6.65
N PHE A 464 -27.89 2.08 7.32
CA PHE A 464 -27.97 1.92 8.78
C PHE A 464 -28.17 0.47 9.22
N ASP A 465 -28.51 -0.41 8.28
CA ASP A 465 -28.84 -1.82 8.49
C ASP A 465 -28.66 -2.65 7.21
N LEU A 466 -28.66 -3.99 7.35
CA LEU A 466 -28.62 -4.96 6.25
C LEU A 466 -29.51 -6.19 6.56
N ASN A 467 -30.10 -6.77 5.53
CA ASN A 467 -30.70 -8.11 5.54
C ASN A 467 -29.70 -9.19 5.09
N ALA A 468 -28.84 -8.91 4.10
CA ALA A 468 -27.87 -9.89 3.58
C ALA A 468 -26.50 -9.29 3.25
N ILE A 469 -25.47 -10.13 3.40
CA ILE A 469 -24.08 -9.88 3.01
C ILE A 469 -23.69 -10.97 2.01
N CYS A 470 -23.74 -10.64 0.73
CA CYS A 470 -23.58 -11.54 -0.39
C CYS A 470 -22.13 -11.57 -0.88
N PHE A 471 -21.44 -12.69 -0.72
CA PHE A 471 -20.09 -12.88 -1.29
C PHE A 471 -20.16 -13.60 -2.64
N VAL A 472 -19.58 -13.01 -3.68
CA VAL A 472 -19.60 -13.54 -5.05
C VAL A 472 -18.29 -14.27 -5.37
N ALA A 473 -18.39 -15.53 -5.82
CA ALA A 473 -17.24 -16.38 -6.16
C ALA A 473 -17.49 -17.22 -7.42
N GLN A 474 -16.47 -17.46 -8.25
CA GLN A 474 -16.60 -18.39 -9.38
C GLN A 474 -16.69 -19.85 -8.91
N SER A 475 -17.63 -20.63 -9.46
CA SER A 475 -17.89 -22.03 -9.07
C SER A 475 -16.70 -22.97 -9.30
N SER A 476 -15.91 -22.67 -10.34
CA SER A 476 -14.80 -23.45 -10.88
C SER A 476 -13.53 -23.40 -10.02
N ASN A 477 -13.40 -22.41 -9.14
CA ASN A 477 -12.19 -22.16 -8.34
C ASN A 477 -11.94 -23.29 -7.32
N VAL A 478 -11.09 -24.26 -7.67
CA VAL A 478 -10.69 -25.38 -6.79
C VAL A 478 -9.99 -24.91 -5.51
N LYS A 479 -9.40 -23.71 -5.53
CA LYS A 479 -8.86 -22.98 -4.38
C LYS A 479 -9.29 -21.52 -4.50
N LEU A 480 -9.52 -20.86 -3.37
CA LEU A 480 -9.60 -19.41 -3.34
C LEU A 480 -8.22 -18.84 -3.72
N THR A 481 -8.20 -17.80 -4.55
CA THR A 481 -6.98 -17.02 -4.81
C THR A 481 -6.44 -16.42 -3.52
N ALA A 482 -5.21 -15.92 -3.53
CA ALA A 482 -4.71 -15.13 -2.40
C ALA A 482 -5.69 -13.97 -2.13
N SER A 483 -5.86 -13.09 -3.12
CA SER A 483 -6.83 -11.99 -3.13
C SER A 483 -8.19 -12.38 -2.52
N GLN A 484 -8.88 -13.44 -2.99
CA GLN A 484 -10.16 -13.89 -2.43
C GLN A 484 -10.13 -14.11 -0.91
N LYS A 485 -9.04 -14.66 -0.35
CA LYS A 485 -8.88 -14.81 1.11
C LYS A 485 -8.63 -13.47 1.83
N TYR A 486 -7.90 -12.52 1.23
CA TYR A 486 -7.76 -11.14 1.76
C TYR A 486 -9.11 -10.44 1.83
N ILE A 487 -9.88 -10.54 0.74
CA ILE A 487 -11.19 -9.90 0.57
C ILE A 487 -12.15 -10.41 1.64
N PHE A 488 -12.27 -11.74 1.80
CA PHE A 488 -13.02 -12.34 2.90
C PHE A 488 -12.56 -11.80 4.26
N GLY A 489 -11.27 -11.88 4.56
CA GLY A 489 -10.73 -11.42 5.85
C GLY A 489 -11.06 -9.96 6.14
N ASN A 490 -10.99 -9.09 5.13
CA ASN A 490 -11.27 -7.66 5.25
C ASN A 490 -12.76 -7.34 5.36
N ILE A 491 -13.62 -7.97 4.55
CA ILE A 491 -15.08 -7.83 4.65
C ILE A 491 -15.54 -8.30 6.03
N ILE A 492 -15.04 -9.43 6.52
CA ILE A 492 -15.38 -9.97 7.84
C ILE A 492 -14.88 -9.03 8.97
N ASN A 493 -13.80 -8.28 8.75
CA ASN A 493 -13.33 -7.25 9.70
C ASN A 493 -14.27 -6.04 9.84
N LEU A 494 -15.21 -5.82 8.90
CA LEU A 494 -16.16 -4.70 8.94
C LEU A 494 -17.29 -4.90 9.96
N PHE A 495 -17.50 -6.12 10.45
CA PHE A 495 -18.77 -6.53 11.05
C PHE A 495 -18.71 -6.96 12.52
N GLY A 496 -19.80 -6.69 13.24
CA GLY A 496 -20.11 -7.28 14.54
C GLY A 496 -20.50 -8.76 14.44
N LYS A 497 -20.44 -9.48 15.57
CA LYS A 497 -20.82 -10.91 15.63
C LYS A 497 -22.30 -11.20 15.34
N ASP A 498 -23.15 -10.18 15.35
CA ASP A 498 -24.61 -10.31 15.26
C ASP A 498 -25.17 -10.42 13.83
N VAL A 499 -24.35 -10.13 12.81
CA VAL A 499 -24.69 -10.33 11.38
C VAL A 499 -24.24 -11.68 10.82
N LYS A 500 -23.68 -12.58 11.64
CA LYS A 500 -23.21 -13.94 11.23
C LYS A 500 -24.20 -14.68 10.33
N LYS A 501 -25.47 -14.67 10.73
CA LYS A 501 -26.61 -15.33 10.08
C LYS A 501 -26.95 -14.78 8.69
N ASN A 502 -26.48 -13.57 8.37
CA ASN A 502 -26.88 -12.79 7.20
C ASN A 502 -25.94 -12.96 6.00
N PHE A 503 -24.87 -13.74 6.13
CA PHE A 503 -23.98 -14.05 5.02
C PHE A 503 -24.61 -15.07 4.06
N ILE A 504 -24.41 -14.88 2.75
CA ILE A 504 -24.75 -15.86 1.70
C ILE A 504 -23.58 -15.90 0.69
N ALA A 505 -23.14 -17.10 0.30
CA ALA A 505 -22.22 -17.25 -0.84
C ALA A 505 -23.00 -17.39 -2.16
N MET A 506 -22.77 -16.48 -3.11
CA MET A 506 -23.37 -16.48 -4.45
C MET A 506 -22.34 -17.00 -5.46
N LEU A 507 -22.48 -18.26 -5.85
CA LEU A 507 -21.51 -18.97 -6.68
C LEU A 507 -21.87 -18.80 -8.16
N THR A 508 -21.07 -18.05 -8.92
CA THR A 508 -21.29 -17.72 -10.32
C THR A 508 -20.65 -18.74 -11.27
N PHE A 509 -20.99 -18.68 -12.56
CA PHE A 509 -20.51 -19.61 -13.59
C PHE A 509 -20.81 -21.08 -13.25
N CYS A 510 -21.98 -21.39 -12.68
CA CYS A 510 -22.39 -22.78 -12.46
C CYS A 510 -22.92 -23.41 -13.76
N ASP A 511 -22.33 -24.53 -14.17
CA ASP A 511 -22.73 -25.38 -15.31
C ASP A 511 -23.90 -26.33 -14.96
N GLY A 512 -23.91 -26.84 -13.73
CA GLY A 512 -24.91 -27.74 -13.15
C GLY A 512 -24.33 -28.60 -12.02
N GLU A 513 -23.02 -28.87 -12.09
CA GLU A 513 -22.26 -29.73 -11.19
C GLU A 513 -22.09 -29.14 -9.78
N GLU A 514 -21.40 -29.87 -8.90
CA GLU A 514 -21.01 -29.36 -7.58
C GLU A 514 -19.90 -28.29 -7.68
N PRO A 515 -20.12 -27.06 -7.19
CA PRO A 515 -19.11 -25.99 -7.23
C PRO A 515 -17.85 -26.34 -6.45
N LYS A 516 -16.73 -26.49 -7.16
CA LYS A 516 -15.43 -26.89 -6.60
C LYS A 516 -14.94 -25.92 -5.51
N VAL A 517 -15.35 -24.66 -5.59
CA VAL A 517 -15.08 -23.59 -4.61
C VAL A 517 -15.67 -23.84 -3.22
N ILE A 518 -16.66 -24.71 -3.05
CA ILE A 518 -17.23 -25.08 -1.73
C ILE A 518 -16.12 -25.61 -0.80
N ASN A 519 -15.27 -26.49 -1.30
CA ASN A 519 -14.13 -27.05 -0.54
C ASN A 519 -13.15 -25.96 -0.09
N ALA A 520 -12.98 -24.90 -0.89
CA ALA A 520 -12.08 -23.79 -0.59
C ALA A 520 -12.70 -22.79 0.41
N LEU A 521 -14.02 -22.63 0.40
CA LEU A 521 -14.79 -21.85 1.37
C LEU A 521 -14.88 -22.52 2.74
N GLN A 522 -15.00 -23.86 2.76
CA GLN A 522 -15.03 -24.69 3.97
C GLN A 522 -13.64 -25.00 4.55
N SER A 523 -12.55 -24.71 3.81
CA SER A 523 -11.18 -24.90 4.29
C SER A 523 -10.89 -24.06 5.54
N LYS A 524 -10.17 -24.64 6.50
CA LYS A 524 -9.69 -23.95 7.72
C LYS A 524 -8.79 -22.74 7.42
N GLU A 525 -8.22 -22.66 6.22
CA GLU A 525 -7.46 -21.49 5.75
C GLU A 525 -8.35 -20.30 5.36
N CYS A 526 -9.66 -20.51 5.16
CA CYS A 526 -10.61 -19.47 4.84
C CYS A 526 -11.41 -19.08 6.09
N VAL A 527 -11.42 -17.78 6.42
CA VAL A 527 -12.17 -17.26 7.58
C VAL A 527 -13.68 -17.50 7.44
N PHE A 528 -14.19 -17.61 6.20
CA PHE A 528 -15.60 -17.90 5.93
C PHE A 528 -16.05 -19.27 6.49
N SER A 529 -15.15 -20.26 6.60
CA SER A 529 -15.43 -21.55 7.25
C SER A 529 -15.86 -21.41 8.72
N THR A 530 -15.52 -20.30 9.39
CA THR A 530 -15.95 -19.99 10.76
C THR A 530 -17.34 -19.35 10.85
N ILE A 531 -17.91 -18.96 9.71
CA ILE A 531 -19.23 -18.33 9.58
C ILE A 531 -20.27 -19.33 9.06
N ILE A 532 -19.89 -20.24 8.14
CA ILE A 532 -20.79 -21.26 7.56
C ILE A 532 -21.67 -21.97 8.62
N PRO A 533 -21.16 -22.45 9.77
CA PRO A 533 -21.98 -23.13 10.79
C PRO A 533 -23.03 -22.27 11.50
N GLU A 534 -23.00 -20.95 11.29
CA GLU A 534 -23.89 -19.96 11.90
C GLU A 534 -24.97 -19.46 10.93
N ILE A 535 -24.81 -19.76 9.63
CA ILE A 535 -25.76 -19.42 8.57
C ILE A 535 -26.81 -20.53 8.49
N ASP A 536 -28.09 -20.15 8.52
CA ASP A 536 -29.18 -21.11 8.31
C ASP A 536 -29.17 -21.57 6.83
N GLU A 537 -29.39 -22.85 6.54
CA GLU A 537 -29.32 -23.36 5.15
C GLU A 537 -30.39 -22.73 4.21
N PRO A 538 -30.15 -22.62 2.89
CA PRO A 538 -28.87 -22.84 2.22
C PRO A 538 -27.87 -21.71 2.52
N TRP A 539 -26.63 -22.04 2.88
CA TRP A 539 -25.56 -21.03 3.08
C TRP A 539 -24.93 -20.53 1.76
N TYR A 540 -25.19 -21.22 0.65
CA TYR A 540 -24.77 -20.82 -0.69
C TYR A 540 -25.86 -21.04 -1.74
N LEU A 541 -25.81 -20.28 -2.84
CA LEU A 541 -26.69 -20.42 -4.00
C LEU A 541 -25.86 -20.46 -5.29
N LYS A 542 -26.30 -21.26 -6.28
CA LYS A 542 -25.63 -21.49 -7.57
C LYS A 542 -26.25 -20.59 -8.66
N PHE A 543 -25.46 -19.84 -9.41
CA PHE A 543 -25.95 -18.92 -10.46
C PHE A 543 -25.31 -19.18 -11.82
N ASN A 544 -26.16 -19.33 -12.84
CA ASN A 544 -25.76 -19.24 -14.24
C ASN A 544 -26.43 -18.00 -14.85
N ASN A 545 -25.63 -17.02 -15.25
CA ASN A 545 -26.09 -15.75 -15.82
C ASN A 545 -25.78 -15.63 -17.32
N SER A 546 -25.27 -16.68 -17.96
CA SER A 546 -24.80 -16.64 -19.36
C SER A 546 -25.89 -16.25 -20.37
N ALA A 547 -27.14 -16.59 -20.08
CA ALA A 547 -28.28 -16.33 -20.96
C ALA A 547 -28.83 -14.89 -20.92
N ILE A 548 -28.34 -14.01 -20.02
CA ILE A 548 -28.95 -12.68 -19.81
C ILE A 548 -28.98 -11.84 -21.10
N TYR A 549 -27.84 -11.74 -21.81
CA TYR A 549 -27.66 -10.94 -23.03
C TYR A 549 -27.77 -11.77 -24.33
N SER A 550 -28.38 -12.96 -24.29
CA SER A 550 -28.44 -13.84 -25.47
C SER A 550 -29.64 -13.52 -26.37
N ASP A 551 -29.36 -13.09 -27.61
CA ASP A 551 -30.32 -12.99 -28.71
C ASP A 551 -30.91 -14.36 -29.14
N LYS A 552 -30.28 -15.47 -28.74
CA LYS A 552 -30.67 -16.84 -29.14
C LYS A 552 -31.73 -17.42 -28.20
N THR A 553 -32.85 -16.72 -28.05
CA THR A 553 -33.94 -17.10 -27.12
C THR A 553 -34.61 -18.44 -27.46
N GLU A 554 -34.49 -18.90 -28.71
CA GLU A 554 -34.95 -20.21 -29.20
C GLU A 554 -33.96 -21.37 -28.92
N ASP A 555 -32.71 -21.09 -28.54
CA ASP A 555 -31.71 -22.12 -28.25
C ASP A 555 -31.99 -22.85 -26.92
N VAL A 556 -31.92 -24.18 -26.95
CA VAL A 556 -32.27 -25.06 -25.84
C VAL A 556 -31.33 -24.86 -24.64
N PHE A 557 -30.03 -24.65 -24.89
CA PHE A 557 -29.07 -24.39 -23.81
C PHE A 557 -29.29 -23.02 -23.19
N THR A 558 -29.53 -21.99 -23.99
CA THR A 558 -29.88 -20.64 -23.53
C THR A 558 -31.16 -20.65 -22.69
N GLN A 559 -32.21 -21.36 -23.11
CA GLN A 559 -33.43 -21.56 -22.30
C GLN A 559 -33.17 -22.31 -21.00
N MET A 560 -32.35 -23.36 -21.03
CA MET A 560 -31.96 -24.12 -19.84
C MET A 560 -31.20 -23.26 -18.83
N PHE A 561 -30.17 -22.53 -19.27
CA PHE A 561 -29.38 -21.64 -18.41
C PHE A 561 -30.20 -20.48 -17.86
N TRP A 562 -31.08 -19.88 -18.67
CA TRP A 562 -32.04 -18.87 -18.18
C TRP A 562 -32.94 -19.44 -17.07
N LYS A 563 -33.53 -20.62 -17.30
CA LYS A 563 -34.41 -21.28 -16.31
C LYS A 563 -33.67 -21.63 -15.01
N LEU A 564 -32.42 -22.09 -15.10
CA LEU A 564 -31.57 -22.35 -13.94
C LEU A 564 -31.26 -21.06 -13.17
N GLY A 565 -30.81 -20.00 -13.87
CA GLY A 565 -30.51 -18.70 -13.27
C GLY A 565 -31.72 -18.08 -12.57
N MET A 566 -32.87 -18.01 -13.25
CA MET A 566 -34.12 -17.47 -12.68
C MET A 566 -34.58 -18.26 -11.45
N LYS A 567 -34.51 -19.60 -11.47
CA LYS A 567 -34.85 -20.40 -10.30
C LYS A 567 -33.95 -20.06 -9.10
N SER A 568 -32.66 -19.88 -9.32
CA SER A 568 -31.74 -19.50 -8.24
C SER A 568 -32.00 -18.09 -7.68
N PHE A 569 -32.57 -17.18 -8.48
CA PHE A 569 -33.06 -15.89 -7.97
C PHE A 569 -34.37 -16.04 -7.19
N ASP A 570 -35.26 -16.96 -7.55
CA ASP A 570 -36.47 -17.26 -6.78
C ASP A 570 -36.11 -17.90 -5.42
N ASP A 571 -35.14 -18.83 -5.40
CA ASP A 571 -34.54 -19.40 -4.19
C ASP A 571 -33.85 -18.27 -3.34
N PHE A 572 -33.20 -17.29 -3.97
CA PHE A 572 -32.58 -16.14 -3.31
C PHE A 572 -33.60 -15.14 -2.72
N ILE A 573 -34.66 -14.78 -3.45
CA ILE A 573 -35.74 -13.91 -2.98
C ILE A 573 -36.38 -14.52 -1.72
N THR A 574 -36.73 -15.81 -1.79
CA THR A 574 -37.27 -16.57 -0.66
C THR A 574 -36.33 -16.53 0.56
N LYS A 575 -35.01 -16.58 0.33
CA LYS A 575 -33.99 -16.47 1.38
C LYS A 575 -33.87 -15.06 1.97
N LEU A 576 -34.02 -14.01 1.14
CA LEU A 576 -33.99 -12.62 1.58
C LEU A 576 -35.20 -12.24 2.45
N GLU A 577 -36.39 -12.72 2.12
CA GLU A 577 -37.62 -12.42 2.88
C GLU A 577 -37.61 -12.99 4.31
N ILE A 578 -36.90 -14.09 4.55
CA ILE A 578 -36.75 -14.69 5.89
C ILE A 578 -35.52 -14.19 6.66
N LEU A 579 -34.61 -13.44 6.03
CA LEU A 579 -33.37 -13.00 6.68
C LEU A 579 -33.60 -11.78 7.59
N PRO A 580 -33.24 -11.87 8.89
CA PRO A 580 -33.56 -10.82 9.86
C PRO A 580 -32.72 -9.57 9.61
N ARG A 581 -33.38 -8.43 9.40
CA ARG A 581 -32.76 -7.11 9.29
C ARG A 581 -31.89 -6.81 10.51
N LYS A 582 -30.61 -6.45 10.30
CA LYS A 582 -29.62 -6.15 11.34
C LYS A 582 -29.14 -4.72 11.24
N SER A 583 -29.27 -3.96 12.33
CA SER A 583 -28.64 -2.66 12.46
C SER A 583 -27.12 -2.78 12.45
N LEU A 584 -26.43 -1.84 11.78
CA LEU A 584 -24.98 -1.81 11.67
C LEU A 584 -24.28 -1.11 12.85
N GLU A 585 -24.98 -0.69 13.92
CA GLU A 585 -24.34 0.01 15.05
C GLU A 585 -23.21 -0.79 15.71
N LYS A 586 -23.34 -2.12 15.84
CA LYS A 586 -22.24 -2.97 16.33
C LYS A 586 -21.07 -3.06 15.34
N SER A 587 -21.35 -3.01 14.05
CA SER A 587 -20.33 -2.96 12.99
C SER A 587 -19.59 -1.62 13.02
N LYS A 588 -20.30 -0.49 13.24
CA LYS A 588 -19.69 0.83 13.49
C LYS A 588 -18.82 0.83 14.76
N GLU A 589 -19.27 0.19 15.84
CA GLU A 589 -18.47 0.04 17.06
C GLU A 589 -17.18 -0.75 16.79
N VAL A 590 -17.26 -1.88 16.07
CA VAL A 590 -16.11 -2.67 15.62
C VAL A 590 -15.14 -1.82 14.79
N LEU A 591 -15.65 -1.06 13.83
CA LEU A 591 -14.85 -0.20 12.96
C LEU A 591 -14.13 0.90 13.75
N ARG A 592 -14.84 1.65 14.60
CA ARG A 592 -14.23 2.69 15.45
C ARG A 592 -13.24 2.11 16.45
N LYS A 593 -13.53 0.96 17.09
CA LYS A 593 -12.55 0.28 17.97
C LYS A 593 -11.32 -0.20 17.20
N ARG A 594 -11.47 -0.76 15.99
CA ARG A 594 -10.32 -1.16 15.15
C ARG A 594 -9.38 0.00 14.84
N GLU A 595 -9.91 1.18 14.58
CA GLU A 595 -9.10 2.38 14.33
C GLU A 595 -8.46 2.92 15.61
N CYS A 596 -9.23 3.04 16.68
CA CYS A 596 -8.74 3.43 18.00
C CYS A 596 -7.61 2.50 18.50
N ILE A 597 -7.74 1.20 18.28
CA ILE A 597 -6.73 0.18 18.64
C ILE A 597 -5.49 0.29 17.75
N LYS A 598 -5.62 0.55 16.45
CA LYS A 598 -4.47 0.81 15.57
C LYS A 598 -3.70 2.07 15.98
N ALA A 599 -4.41 3.15 16.32
CA ALA A 599 -3.81 4.38 16.83
C ALA A 599 -3.09 4.16 18.18
N GLN A 600 -3.70 3.40 19.09
CA GLN A 600 -3.08 3.00 20.36
C GLN A 600 -1.83 2.14 20.14
N ILE A 601 -1.90 1.07 19.33
CA ILE A 601 -0.75 0.21 19.05
C ILE A 601 0.42 1.01 18.45
N GLU A 602 0.18 1.89 17.48
CA GLU A 602 1.26 2.69 16.88
C GLU A 602 1.82 3.74 17.87
N GLY A 603 0.96 4.40 18.65
CA GLY A 603 1.41 5.36 19.66
C GLY A 603 2.07 4.73 20.90
N ILE A 604 1.77 3.47 21.19
CA ILE A 604 2.49 2.61 22.15
C ILE A 604 3.83 2.18 21.55
N ARG A 605 3.86 1.67 20.33
CA ARG A 605 5.06 1.25 19.60
C ARG A 605 6.11 2.36 19.50
N ILE A 606 5.70 3.58 19.15
CA ILE A 606 6.56 4.78 19.17
C ILE A 606 7.14 4.99 20.58
N SER A 607 6.32 4.87 21.62
CA SER A 607 6.75 5.07 23.00
C SER A 607 7.63 3.93 23.55
N LEU A 608 7.44 2.69 23.08
CA LEU A 608 8.28 1.53 23.40
C LEU A 608 9.65 1.65 22.72
N ASN A 609 9.70 2.05 21.45
CA ASN A 609 10.96 2.31 20.74
C ASN A 609 11.81 3.35 21.51
N SER A 610 11.18 4.45 21.93
CA SER A 610 11.81 5.51 22.73
C SER A 610 12.32 5.01 24.08
N GLN A 611 11.52 4.21 24.79
CA GLN A 611 11.94 3.58 26.05
C GLN A 611 13.07 2.56 25.87
N LEU A 612 13.06 1.77 24.80
CA LEU A 612 14.14 0.82 24.46
C LEU A 612 15.43 1.57 24.07
N ALA A 613 15.33 2.69 23.35
CA ALA A 613 16.46 3.58 23.08
C ALA A 613 17.04 4.13 24.39
N LYS A 614 16.19 4.59 25.32
CA LYS A 614 16.62 5.06 26.65
C LYS A 614 17.24 3.96 27.52
N MET A 615 16.70 2.74 27.50
CA MET A 615 17.31 1.58 28.15
C MET A 615 18.70 1.24 27.57
N ASN A 616 18.92 1.48 26.28
CA ASN A 616 20.22 1.32 25.64
C ASN A 616 21.19 2.49 25.92
N GLU A 617 20.71 3.73 26.05
CA GLU A 617 21.48 4.87 26.60
C GLU A 617 21.99 4.53 28.01
N ILE A 618 21.09 4.09 28.89
CA ILE A 618 21.40 3.69 30.26
C ILE A 618 22.45 2.58 30.30
N LYS A 619 22.29 1.50 29.51
CA LYS A 619 23.30 0.43 29.42
C LYS A 619 24.69 0.93 29.00
N LYS A 620 24.77 1.88 28.07
CA LYS A 620 26.05 2.48 27.63
C LYS A 620 26.67 3.34 28.73
N ILE A 621 25.90 4.22 29.37
CA ILE A 621 26.37 5.06 30.48
C ILE A 621 26.82 4.18 31.66
N TYR A 622 26.02 3.17 32.01
CA TYR A 622 26.30 2.19 33.06
C TYR A 622 27.66 1.50 32.82
N LYS A 623 27.89 1.00 31.60
CA LYS A 623 29.18 0.38 31.21
C LYS A 623 30.35 1.37 31.29
N GLN A 624 30.17 2.62 30.86
CA GLN A 624 31.25 3.63 30.89
C GLN A 624 31.61 4.07 32.31
N LEU A 625 30.62 4.23 33.19
CA LEU A 625 30.83 4.44 34.64
C LEU A 625 31.57 3.26 35.28
N TYR A 626 31.19 2.03 34.92
CA TYR A 626 31.80 0.82 35.46
C TYR A 626 33.27 0.67 35.03
N LEU A 627 33.57 0.84 33.73
CA LEU A 627 34.94 0.75 33.20
C LEU A 627 35.86 1.90 33.67
N ASN A 628 35.31 3.06 33.99
CA ASN A 628 36.07 4.22 34.46
C ASN A 628 35.90 4.46 35.97
N GLN A 629 35.46 3.47 36.75
CA GLN A 629 35.11 3.61 38.17
C GLN A 629 36.20 4.29 39.02
N ASP A 630 37.48 3.96 38.79
CA ASP A 630 38.59 4.62 39.49
C ASP A 630 38.75 6.10 39.13
N LYS A 631 38.54 6.47 37.86
CA LYS A 631 38.59 7.88 37.40
C LYS A 631 37.44 8.66 38.02
N VAL A 632 36.23 8.09 37.97
CA VAL A 632 35.02 8.63 38.59
C VAL A 632 35.23 8.90 40.08
N ASN A 633 35.72 7.92 40.83
CA ASN A 633 35.95 8.03 42.28
C ASN A 633 37.05 9.06 42.62
N LYS A 634 38.01 9.30 41.72
CA LYS A 634 39.03 10.38 41.82
C LYS A 634 38.50 11.75 41.38
N ASN A 635 37.29 11.83 40.83
CA ASN A 635 36.68 13.01 40.19
C ASN A 635 37.43 13.46 38.92
N GLU A 636 38.11 12.52 38.23
CA GLU A 636 38.73 12.73 36.93
C GLU A 636 37.67 12.78 35.82
N ASN A 637 37.88 13.66 34.84
CA ASN A 637 36.94 13.89 33.74
C ASN A 637 37.24 12.98 32.54
N PHE A 638 36.19 12.53 31.84
CA PHE A 638 36.31 11.86 30.55
C PHE A 638 35.07 12.13 29.68
N THR A 639 35.24 12.01 28.37
CA THR A 639 34.17 12.03 27.37
C THR A 639 33.91 10.63 26.84
N PHE A 640 32.68 10.39 26.38
CA PHE A 640 32.31 9.19 25.62
C PHE A 640 31.17 9.49 24.65
N THR A 641 31.10 8.74 23.55
CA THR A 641 30.02 8.88 22.57
C THR A 641 28.81 8.04 22.99
N THR A 642 27.66 8.68 23.11
CA THR A 642 26.37 8.05 23.35
C THR A 642 25.46 8.27 22.15
N GLU A 643 24.60 7.29 21.86
CA GLU A 643 23.52 7.47 20.90
C GLU A 643 22.28 7.89 21.68
N VAL A 644 21.76 9.07 21.39
CA VAL A 644 20.61 9.69 22.05
C VAL A 644 19.46 9.80 21.07
N GLU A 645 18.24 9.57 21.54
CA GLU A 645 17.05 9.79 20.74
C GLU A 645 16.68 11.27 20.77
N VAL A 646 16.66 11.90 19.60
CA VAL A 646 16.30 13.30 19.39
C VAL A 646 14.95 13.34 18.70
N GLN A 647 14.05 14.18 19.21
CA GLN A 647 12.74 14.38 18.61
C GLN A 647 12.79 15.48 17.56
N ILE A 648 12.33 15.16 16.35
CA ILE A 648 12.15 16.10 15.25
C ILE A 648 10.66 16.24 14.90
N LYS A 649 10.31 17.30 14.17
CA LYS A 649 8.92 17.58 13.76
C LYS A 649 8.84 17.77 12.25
N ILE A 650 8.45 16.72 11.53
CA ILE A 650 8.40 16.72 10.06
C ILE A 650 7.05 17.20 9.54
N HIS A 651 7.04 17.78 8.33
CA HIS A 651 5.81 18.17 7.65
C HIS A 651 5.15 16.96 6.98
N LEU A 652 3.82 16.99 6.94
CA LEU A 652 2.99 16.02 6.23
C LEU A 652 2.64 16.53 4.83
N LYS A 653 2.06 15.68 3.98
CA LYS A 653 1.59 16.10 2.65
C LYS A 653 0.36 17.01 2.76
N SER A 654 0.07 17.76 1.70
CA SER A 654 -1.17 18.54 1.64
C SER A 654 -2.40 17.63 1.81
N GLY A 655 -3.29 17.98 2.75
CA GLY A 655 -4.46 17.18 3.13
C GLY A 655 -4.22 16.11 4.20
N GLU A 656 -2.96 15.84 4.60
CA GLU A 656 -2.65 14.95 5.72
C GLU A 656 -2.51 15.74 7.04
N TYR A 657 -3.07 15.19 8.13
CA TYR A 657 -2.96 15.75 9.47
C TYR A 657 -2.48 14.70 10.49
N ALA A 658 -1.98 15.18 11.62
CA ALA A 658 -1.73 14.38 12.81
C ALA A 658 -2.27 15.07 14.06
N THR A 659 -2.83 14.29 14.99
CA THR A 659 -3.23 14.74 16.32
C THR A 659 -2.04 14.61 17.26
N ASN A 660 -1.47 15.72 17.66
CA ASN A 660 -0.28 15.80 18.49
C ASN A 660 -0.62 16.31 19.90
N CYS A 661 0.01 15.75 20.93
CA CYS A 661 -0.16 16.19 22.31
C CYS A 661 0.90 17.24 22.67
N ASN A 662 0.47 18.44 23.04
CA ASN A 662 1.33 19.55 23.46
C ASN A 662 1.99 19.30 24.82
N LYS A 663 1.34 18.55 25.72
CA LYS A 663 1.86 18.19 27.05
C LYS A 663 2.87 17.04 27.03
N CYS A 664 2.70 16.09 26.11
CA CYS A 664 3.61 14.95 25.97
C CYS A 664 4.63 15.12 24.84
N HIS A 665 4.54 16.20 24.07
CA HIS A 665 5.26 16.42 22.81
C HIS A 665 5.33 15.14 21.96
N LYS A 666 4.18 14.54 21.60
CA LYS A 666 4.17 13.33 20.76
C LYS A 666 2.97 13.24 19.83
N THR A 667 3.17 12.56 18.71
CA THR A 667 2.10 12.13 17.80
C THR A 667 1.22 11.10 18.51
N CYS A 668 -0.07 11.38 18.62
CA CYS A 668 -1.07 10.47 19.20
C CYS A 668 -1.96 9.81 18.14
N HIS A 669 -2.10 10.41 16.96
CA HIS A 669 -2.83 9.80 15.84
C HIS A 669 -2.38 10.36 14.49
N HIS A 670 -2.05 9.48 13.55
CA HIS A 670 -1.69 9.84 12.17
C HIS A 670 -1.91 8.63 11.24
N PRO A 671 -2.47 8.80 10.02
CA PRO A 671 -3.11 10.02 9.53
C PRO A 671 -4.43 10.29 10.27
N CYS A 672 -4.70 11.54 10.62
CA CYS A 672 -5.99 11.96 11.14
C CYS A 672 -6.82 12.66 10.04
N HIS A 673 -8.09 12.28 9.90
CA HIS A 673 -9.02 12.89 8.94
C HIS A 673 -9.68 14.18 9.44
N VAL A 674 -9.44 14.58 10.70
CA VAL A 674 -9.91 15.86 11.25
C VAL A 674 -8.94 16.98 10.80
N PRO A 675 -9.43 18.04 10.11
CA PRO A 675 -8.56 19.11 9.64
C PRO A 675 -7.83 19.88 10.74
N SER A 676 -6.72 20.54 10.38
CA SER A 676 -5.92 21.36 11.31
C SER A 676 -6.64 22.63 11.83
N LEU A 677 -7.74 23.03 11.19
CA LEU A 677 -8.51 24.21 11.57
C LEU A 677 -9.83 23.81 12.24
N ILE A 678 -10.22 24.59 13.28
CA ILE A 678 -11.44 24.55 14.12
C ILE A 678 -11.29 23.82 15.47
N SER A 679 -11.25 24.61 16.56
CA SER A 679 -11.65 24.37 17.98
C SER A 679 -11.47 23.03 18.71
N TYR A 680 -11.42 23.11 20.05
CA TYR A 680 -11.52 21.99 21.03
C TYR A 680 -12.53 20.89 20.68
N PHE A 681 -13.69 21.24 20.09
CA PHE A 681 -14.74 20.28 19.75
C PHE A 681 -14.34 19.28 18.65
N THR A 682 -13.36 19.59 17.80
CA THR A 682 -12.91 18.66 16.74
C THR A 682 -11.92 17.62 17.24
N ASN A 683 -11.17 17.90 18.31
CA ASN A 683 -10.31 16.89 18.95
C ASN A 683 -11.13 15.69 19.43
N ILE A 684 -12.37 15.89 19.87
CA ILE A 684 -13.33 14.84 20.24
C ILE A 684 -13.72 13.94 19.04
N LEU A 685 -13.55 14.43 17.80
CA LEU A 685 -13.76 13.65 16.57
C LEU A 685 -12.54 12.78 16.21
N CYS A 686 -11.37 12.97 16.85
CA CYS A 686 -10.26 12.03 16.71
C CYS A 686 -10.65 10.67 17.31
N THR A 687 -10.47 9.59 16.56
CA THR A 687 -10.58 8.20 17.05
C THR A 687 -9.62 7.86 18.20
N CYS A 688 -8.65 8.73 18.47
CA CYS A 688 -7.72 8.66 19.59
C CYS A 688 -8.25 9.24 20.91
N ILE A 689 -9.32 10.04 20.88
CA ILE A 689 -9.98 10.63 22.04
C ILE A 689 -11.21 9.77 22.39
N ASP A 690 -11.44 9.53 23.67
CA ASP A 690 -12.59 8.78 24.16
C ASP A 690 -13.81 9.66 24.46
N PHE A 691 -14.95 9.03 24.79
CA PHE A 691 -16.20 9.72 25.08
C PHE A 691 -16.12 10.66 26.31
N TYR A 692 -15.14 10.48 27.18
CA TYR A 692 -14.88 11.37 28.33
C TYR A 692 -13.95 12.53 27.97
N GLY A 693 -13.49 12.61 26.73
CA GLY A 693 -12.59 13.66 26.25
C GLY A 693 -11.11 13.42 26.57
N TYR A 694 -10.70 12.18 26.88
CA TYR A 694 -9.30 11.82 27.18
C TYR A 694 -8.65 11.02 26.04
N CYS A 695 -7.37 11.27 25.78
CA CYS A 695 -6.64 10.53 24.75
C CYS A 695 -6.23 9.14 25.23
N LYS A 696 -6.66 8.09 24.53
CA LYS A 696 -6.27 6.70 24.82
C LYS A 696 -4.78 6.41 24.56
N VAL A 697 -4.07 7.31 23.87
CA VAL A 697 -2.66 7.13 23.47
C VAL A 697 -1.67 7.82 24.43
N CYS A 698 -2.14 8.73 25.30
CA CYS A 698 -1.28 9.46 26.24
C CYS A 698 -1.91 9.80 27.61
N GLY A 699 -3.18 9.42 27.85
CA GLY A 699 -3.92 9.72 29.08
C GLY A 699 -4.25 11.21 29.30
N CYS A 700 -3.78 12.12 28.43
CA CYS A 700 -4.01 13.55 28.60
C CYS A 700 -5.38 13.98 28.01
N PRO A 701 -6.01 15.04 28.56
CA PRO A 701 -7.24 15.59 28.01
C PRO A 701 -7.10 16.03 26.55
N SER A 702 -8.22 16.04 25.83
CA SER A 702 -8.36 16.56 24.46
C SER A 702 -8.01 18.05 24.33
N SER A 703 -8.01 18.83 25.42
CA SER A 703 -7.48 20.20 25.44
C SER A 703 -5.97 20.29 25.26
N GLU A 704 -5.22 19.22 25.62
CA GLU A 704 -3.77 19.15 25.43
C GLU A 704 -3.38 18.79 23.99
N HIS A 705 -4.35 18.58 23.10
CA HIS A 705 -4.11 18.07 21.74
C HIS A 705 -4.35 19.15 20.68
N VAL A 706 -3.63 19.04 19.56
CA VAL A 706 -3.80 19.89 18.38
C VAL A 706 -3.69 19.03 17.12
N ASN A 707 -4.54 19.31 16.14
CA ASN A 707 -4.40 18.76 14.79
C ASN A 707 -3.59 19.72 13.92
N GLU A 708 -2.53 19.20 13.29
CA GLU A 708 -1.63 20.00 12.45
C GLU A 708 -1.08 19.18 11.27
N SER A 709 -0.61 19.85 10.23
CA SER A 709 0.05 19.27 9.04
C SER A 709 1.52 18.87 9.31
N ARG A 710 1.81 18.45 10.55
CA ARG A 710 3.14 18.08 11.05
C ARG A 710 3.00 16.92 12.02
N LYS A 711 3.98 16.03 12.08
CA LYS A 711 4.06 14.98 13.11
C LYS A 711 5.41 14.99 13.81
N PHE A 712 5.42 14.53 15.06
CA PHE A 712 6.66 14.21 15.75
C PHE A 712 7.20 12.86 15.26
N GLU A 713 8.49 12.82 14.97
CA GLU A 713 9.28 11.61 14.75
C GLU A 713 10.52 11.63 15.64
N TYR A 714 11.16 10.47 15.79
CA TYR A 714 12.30 10.26 16.67
C TYR A 714 13.47 9.72 15.85
N VAL A 715 14.63 10.36 15.95
CA VAL A 715 15.86 10.00 15.23
C VAL A 715 17.00 9.75 16.22
N ILE A 716 17.95 8.90 15.87
CA ILE A 716 19.08 8.56 16.74
C ILE A 716 20.28 9.39 16.32
N GLU A 717 20.74 10.29 17.20
CA GLU A 717 21.92 11.12 16.99
C GLU A 717 23.11 10.62 17.83
N LYS A 718 24.32 10.72 17.28
CA LYS A 718 25.57 10.41 18.00
C LYS A 718 26.09 11.68 18.67
N LYS A 719 26.02 11.70 20.00
CA LYS A 719 26.43 12.83 20.83
C LYS A 719 27.65 12.44 21.67
N GLN A 720 28.71 13.26 21.68
CA GLN A 720 29.71 13.16 22.75
C GLN A 720 29.15 13.81 24.03
N GLU A 721 29.27 13.10 25.15
CA GLU A 721 28.93 13.61 26.47
C GLU A 721 30.13 13.49 27.40
N THR A 722 30.31 14.50 28.26
CA THR A 722 31.21 14.42 29.42
C THR A 722 30.52 13.68 30.56
N ILE A 723 31.30 13.05 31.44
CA ILE A 723 30.73 12.46 32.65
C ILE A 723 30.08 13.52 33.57
N GLU A 724 30.54 14.79 33.53
CA GLU A 724 29.90 15.91 34.23
C GLU A 724 28.46 16.20 33.77
N GLU A 725 28.16 16.08 32.48
CA GLU A 725 26.80 16.28 31.95
C GLU A 725 25.85 15.17 32.40
N VAL A 726 26.38 13.96 32.60
CA VAL A 726 25.65 12.84 33.24
C VAL A 726 25.46 13.11 34.74
N TYR A 727 26.50 13.55 35.45
CA TYR A 727 26.40 13.99 36.85
C TYR A 727 25.32 15.04 37.07
N LYS A 728 25.25 16.03 36.17
CA LYS A 728 24.21 17.06 36.15
C LYS A 728 22.81 16.50 35.83
N ARG A 729 22.68 15.52 34.92
CA ARG A 729 21.40 14.88 34.53
C ARG A 729 20.70 14.20 35.71
N TYR A 730 21.45 13.54 36.59
CA TYR A 730 20.91 12.82 37.76
C TYR A 730 20.99 13.60 39.08
N ASN A 731 21.16 14.93 39.00
CA ASN A 731 21.26 15.86 40.13
C ASN A 731 22.35 15.48 41.17
N GLU A 732 23.49 14.98 40.70
CA GLU A 732 24.66 14.69 41.54
C GLU A 732 25.72 15.78 41.36
N GLY A 733 25.83 16.65 42.36
CA GLY A 733 26.66 17.85 42.29
C GLY A 733 28.14 17.62 42.58
N LYS A 734 29.01 18.31 41.85
CA LYS A 734 30.42 18.50 42.20
C LYS A 734 30.59 19.23 43.54
N LYS A 735 30.66 18.49 44.65
CA LYS A 735 31.42 18.81 45.89
C LYS A 735 31.29 17.67 46.91
N GLY A 736 32.40 17.00 47.21
CA GLY A 736 32.45 15.84 48.11
C GLY A 736 33.28 14.73 47.49
N VAL A 737 32.62 13.63 47.11
CA VAL A 737 33.18 12.54 46.30
C VAL A 737 32.12 12.12 45.29
N ALA A 738 32.44 12.10 43.99
CA ALA A 738 31.60 11.44 43.00
C ALA A 738 31.71 9.92 43.22
N ASN A 739 30.62 9.27 43.65
CA ASN A 739 30.60 7.82 43.85
C ASN A 739 29.97 7.13 42.64
N ALA A 740 30.77 6.33 41.92
CA ALA A 740 30.26 5.53 40.81
C ALA A 740 29.11 4.61 41.23
N GLU A 741 29.16 4.02 42.42
CA GLU A 741 28.14 3.06 42.91
C GLU A 741 26.77 3.71 43.14
N ALA A 742 26.73 4.97 43.57
CA ALA A 742 25.49 5.74 43.70
C ALA A 742 24.84 6.02 42.35
N MET A 743 25.67 6.36 41.35
CA MET A 743 25.24 6.56 39.96
C MET A 743 24.75 5.27 39.31
N LEU A 744 25.52 4.18 39.43
CA LEU A 744 25.13 2.87 38.90
C LEU A 744 23.78 2.45 39.48
N LYS A 745 23.54 2.67 40.78
CA LYS A 745 22.23 2.41 41.40
C LYS A 745 21.10 3.28 40.82
N LYS A 746 21.31 4.59 40.59
CA LYS A 746 20.28 5.44 39.96
C LYS A 746 19.93 5.00 38.54
N LEU A 747 20.92 4.50 37.80
CA LEU A 747 20.72 3.93 36.47
C LEU A 747 19.98 2.58 36.53
N GLU A 748 20.20 1.77 37.56
CA GLU A 748 19.40 0.58 37.86
C GLU A 748 17.94 0.95 38.20
N ASP A 749 17.73 1.95 39.07
CA ASP A 749 16.40 2.43 39.47
C ASP A 749 15.63 3.07 38.29
N GLU A 750 16.28 3.81 37.38
CA GLU A 750 15.63 4.33 36.15
C GLU A 750 15.30 3.21 35.17
N TYR A 751 16.21 2.25 34.98
CA TYR A 751 16.00 1.11 34.08
C TYR A 751 14.86 0.21 34.55
N ASP A 752 14.74 -0.06 35.85
CA ASP A 752 13.61 -0.79 36.46
C ASP A 752 12.28 -0.10 36.20
N LYS A 753 12.23 1.22 36.39
CA LYS A 753 11.06 2.04 36.09
C LYS A 753 10.68 1.97 34.61
N ILE A 754 11.65 2.09 33.69
CA ILE A 754 11.36 2.03 32.25
C ILE A 754 10.91 0.63 31.84
N GLN A 755 11.56 -0.44 32.29
CA GLN A 755 11.14 -1.82 31.97
C GLN A 755 9.73 -2.12 32.51
N THR A 756 9.39 -1.60 33.70
CA THR A 756 8.04 -1.66 34.26
C THR A 756 7.02 -0.88 33.41
N GLU A 757 7.35 0.31 32.93
CA GLU A 757 6.47 1.09 32.03
C GLU A 757 6.30 0.44 30.65
N CYS A 758 7.33 -0.24 30.11
CA CYS A 758 7.20 -1.03 28.89
C CYS A 758 6.19 -2.18 29.08
N TYR A 759 6.34 -2.94 30.16
CA TYR A 759 5.45 -4.07 30.46
C TYR A 759 3.97 -3.68 30.58
N TYR A 760 3.66 -2.54 31.23
CA TYR A 760 2.27 -2.08 31.31
C TYR A 760 1.68 -1.75 29.94
N LYS A 761 2.48 -1.21 29.00
CA LYS A 761 2.02 -0.93 27.62
C LYS A 761 1.82 -2.20 26.78
N GLU A 762 2.58 -3.26 27.03
CA GLU A 762 2.30 -4.57 26.45
C GLU A 762 0.93 -5.10 26.93
N GLN A 763 0.60 -4.91 28.21
CA GLN A 763 -0.73 -5.25 28.75
C GLN A 763 -1.86 -4.40 28.14
N GLU A 764 -1.65 -3.11 27.89
CA GLU A 764 -2.61 -2.23 27.18
C GLU A 764 -2.91 -2.74 25.76
N ILE A 765 -1.90 -3.22 25.02
CA ILE A 765 -2.10 -3.85 23.70
C ILE A 765 -2.94 -5.12 23.81
N ILE A 766 -2.67 -5.97 24.79
CA ILE A 766 -3.41 -7.23 24.99
C ILE A 766 -4.87 -6.97 25.34
N GLU A 767 -5.14 -6.00 26.22
CA GLU A 767 -6.51 -5.59 26.57
C GLU A 767 -7.27 -5.02 25.37
N CYS A 768 -6.58 -4.27 24.50
CA CYS A 768 -7.12 -3.83 23.21
C CYS A 768 -7.50 -5.00 22.28
N VAL A 769 -6.60 -5.97 22.08
CA VAL A 769 -6.86 -7.14 21.21
C VAL A 769 -7.99 -8.02 21.77
N ASN A 770 -8.06 -8.19 23.08
CA ASN A 770 -9.14 -8.93 23.74
C ASN A 770 -10.49 -8.21 23.56
N THR A 771 -10.55 -6.90 23.81
CA THR A 771 -11.77 -6.08 23.60
C THR A 771 -12.28 -6.16 22.16
N LEU A 772 -11.38 -6.18 21.18
CA LEU A 772 -11.77 -6.38 19.77
C LEU A 772 -12.32 -7.80 19.53
N SER A 773 -11.66 -8.81 20.11
CA SER A 773 -12.04 -10.22 19.99
C SER A 773 -13.38 -10.55 20.66
N GLU A 774 -13.82 -9.74 21.62
CA GLU A 774 -15.15 -9.86 22.24
C GLU A 774 -16.28 -9.38 21.30
N ILE A 775 -16.13 -8.25 20.61
CA ILE A 775 -17.23 -7.65 19.82
C ILE A 775 -17.21 -8.00 18.32
N ALA A 776 -16.03 -8.18 17.72
CA ALA A 776 -15.88 -8.28 16.27
C ALA A 776 -16.05 -9.70 15.74
N LEU A 777 -16.54 -9.82 14.50
CA LEU A 777 -16.73 -11.12 13.85
C LEU A 777 -15.40 -11.86 13.63
N ASN A 778 -14.34 -11.11 13.29
CA ASN A 778 -12.95 -11.54 13.40
C ASN A 778 -12.25 -10.70 14.48
N GLY A 779 -11.59 -11.35 15.45
CA GLY A 779 -10.85 -10.68 16.52
C GLY A 779 -9.48 -10.14 16.13
N LYS A 780 -8.88 -10.59 15.01
CA LYS A 780 -7.55 -10.13 14.59
C LYS A 780 -7.58 -8.65 14.21
N VAL A 781 -6.67 -7.85 14.78
CA VAL A 781 -6.51 -6.41 14.46
C VAL A 781 -6.17 -6.19 12.98
N THR A 782 -5.47 -7.16 12.38
CA THR A 782 -4.90 -7.13 11.03
C THR A 782 -5.02 -8.49 10.31
N SER A 783 -4.58 -8.57 9.06
CA SER A 783 -4.54 -9.81 8.24
C SER A 783 -3.45 -10.79 8.73
N SER A 784 -3.56 -12.10 8.44
CA SER A 784 -2.57 -13.10 8.91
C SER A 784 -1.19 -12.94 8.25
N ASN A 785 -0.11 -13.28 8.97
CA ASN A 785 1.26 -13.17 8.44
C ASN A 785 1.59 -14.17 7.33
N GLU A 786 1.30 -15.46 7.55
CA GLU A 786 1.43 -16.52 6.53
C GLU A 786 0.66 -16.18 5.23
N TYR A 787 -0.44 -15.43 5.40
CA TYR A 787 -1.29 -14.98 4.30
C TYR A 787 -0.66 -13.82 3.51
N LEU A 788 0.01 -12.87 4.18
CA LEU A 788 0.80 -11.82 3.51
C LEU A 788 2.04 -12.38 2.82
N ASP A 789 2.70 -13.40 3.38
CA ASP A 789 3.80 -14.10 2.71
C ASP A 789 3.32 -14.79 1.42
N MET A 790 2.12 -15.41 1.43
CA MET A 790 1.53 -15.99 0.22
C MET A 790 1.23 -14.92 -0.85
N LEU A 791 0.72 -13.74 -0.46
CA LEU A 791 0.53 -12.62 -1.39
C LEU A 791 1.87 -12.14 -1.98
N ILE A 792 2.86 -11.86 -1.13
CA ILE A 792 4.20 -11.45 -1.57
C ILE A 792 4.77 -12.48 -2.55
N LYS A 793 4.57 -13.78 -2.30
CA LYS A 793 4.95 -14.84 -3.22
C LYS A 793 4.20 -14.74 -4.56
N THR A 794 2.87 -14.68 -4.56
CA THR A 794 2.05 -14.59 -5.79
C THR A 794 2.42 -13.37 -6.64
N GLU A 795 2.66 -12.21 -6.03
CA GLU A 795 3.13 -11.01 -6.76
C GLU A 795 4.50 -11.21 -7.44
N ASN A 796 5.44 -11.90 -6.76
CA ASN A 796 6.75 -12.21 -7.32
C ASN A 796 6.68 -13.27 -8.43
N GLU A 797 5.68 -14.15 -8.40
CA GLU A 797 5.44 -15.19 -9.42
C GLU A 797 4.70 -14.63 -10.65
N GLU A 798 3.65 -13.83 -10.46
CA GLU A 798 2.80 -13.31 -11.55
C GLU A 798 3.31 -12.01 -12.17
N LYS A 799 3.99 -11.14 -11.42
CA LYS A 799 4.61 -9.87 -11.86
C LYS A 799 3.70 -8.93 -12.67
N LYS A 800 2.39 -8.95 -12.40
CA LYS A 800 1.40 -8.02 -12.98
C LYS A 800 1.81 -6.56 -12.73
N PRO A 801 1.58 -5.61 -13.66
CA PRO A 801 2.03 -4.22 -13.55
C PRO A 801 1.83 -3.61 -12.14
N GLY A 802 2.90 -3.03 -11.56
CA GLY A 802 2.88 -2.45 -10.20
C GLY A 802 3.06 -3.43 -9.04
N TYR A 803 3.48 -4.68 -9.29
CA TYR A 803 3.66 -5.71 -8.26
C TYR A 803 4.66 -5.32 -7.17
N GLU A 804 5.66 -4.51 -7.47
CA GLU A 804 6.67 -4.03 -6.52
C GLU A 804 6.02 -3.19 -5.39
N ALA A 805 5.10 -2.28 -5.74
CA ALA A 805 4.37 -1.45 -4.79
C ALA A 805 3.41 -2.29 -3.93
N ARG A 806 2.77 -3.31 -4.52
CA ARG A 806 1.92 -4.26 -3.78
C ARG A 806 2.74 -5.07 -2.78
N ILE A 807 3.90 -5.61 -3.19
CA ILE A 807 4.87 -6.28 -2.31
C ILE A 807 5.34 -5.38 -1.17
N GLU A 808 5.65 -4.11 -1.45
CA GLU A 808 6.09 -3.16 -0.41
C GLU A 808 4.97 -2.90 0.61
N GLY A 809 3.73 -2.73 0.15
CA GLY A 809 2.54 -2.62 1.00
C GLY A 809 2.32 -3.86 1.88
N TYR A 810 2.42 -5.06 1.31
CA TYR A 810 2.33 -6.31 2.08
C TYR A 810 3.46 -6.44 3.11
N LYS A 811 4.71 -6.10 2.76
CA LYS A 811 5.85 -6.09 3.70
C LYS A 811 5.64 -5.11 4.87
N LYS A 812 5.08 -3.92 4.60
CA LYS A 812 4.74 -2.93 5.65
C LYS A 812 3.66 -3.47 6.60
N LEU A 813 2.60 -4.09 6.06
CA LEU A 813 1.56 -4.75 6.85
C LEU A 813 2.13 -5.91 7.68
N LYS A 814 3.02 -6.73 7.10
CA LYS A 814 3.62 -7.88 7.77
C LYS A 814 4.44 -7.47 9.00
N LYS A 815 5.30 -6.47 8.88
CA LYS A 815 6.08 -5.94 10.02
C LYS A 815 5.19 -5.44 11.16
N ALA A 816 4.02 -4.85 10.86
CA ALA A 816 3.08 -4.40 11.89
C ALA A 816 2.41 -5.58 12.61
N ASN A 817 2.11 -6.67 11.88
CA ASN A 817 1.58 -7.90 12.47
C ASN A 817 2.61 -8.65 13.32
N GLU A 818 3.84 -8.84 12.81
CA GLU A 818 4.92 -9.57 13.49
C GLU A 818 5.17 -8.98 14.88
N MET A 819 5.18 -7.64 15.00
CA MET A 819 5.27 -6.94 16.29
C MET A 819 4.09 -7.23 17.24
N ILE A 820 2.85 -7.33 16.73
CA ILE A 820 1.68 -7.67 17.56
C ILE A 820 1.73 -9.14 18.00
N GLU A 821 2.10 -10.05 17.10
CA GLU A 821 2.19 -11.49 17.38
C GLU A 821 3.31 -11.80 18.39
N ASP A 822 4.47 -11.13 18.30
CA ASP A 822 5.56 -11.30 19.27
C ASP A 822 5.20 -10.75 20.66
N ILE A 823 4.55 -9.58 20.76
CA ILE A 823 4.06 -9.05 22.04
C ILE A 823 3.10 -10.04 22.70
N MET A 824 2.09 -10.51 21.96
CA MET A 824 1.07 -11.45 22.47
C MET A 824 1.63 -12.83 22.86
N LYS A 825 2.78 -13.22 22.29
CA LYS A 825 3.45 -14.51 22.54
C LYS A 825 4.37 -14.44 23.76
N ASN A 826 5.10 -13.34 23.93
CA ASN A 826 6.03 -13.13 25.04
C ASN A 826 5.32 -12.78 26.36
N SER A 827 4.08 -12.28 26.30
CA SER A 827 3.28 -11.85 27.43
C SER A 827 2.49 -12.96 28.16
N THR A 828 2.95 -14.21 28.10
CA THR A 828 2.13 -15.40 28.42
C THR A 828 1.78 -15.61 29.91
N THR A 829 2.33 -14.80 30.82
CA THR A 829 1.90 -14.69 32.22
C THR A 829 1.87 -13.23 32.68
N LYS A 830 0.96 -12.90 33.60
CA LYS A 830 1.00 -11.61 34.32
C LYS A 830 2.17 -11.62 35.31
N LYS A 831 3.18 -10.78 35.05
CA LYS A 831 4.34 -10.59 35.94
C LYS A 831 3.96 -9.67 37.10
N SER A 832 4.46 -9.97 38.30
CA SER A 832 4.48 -9.03 39.41
C SER A 832 5.55 -7.95 39.19
N LYS A 833 5.56 -6.89 40.00
CA LYS A 833 6.65 -5.89 39.94
C LYS A 833 7.98 -6.50 40.41
N GLU A 834 7.87 -7.43 41.34
CA GLU A 834 8.95 -8.20 41.93
C GLU A 834 9.62 -9.11 40.88
N ASP A 835 8.85 -9.72 39.97
CA ASP A 835 9.39 -10.50 38.84
C ASP A 835 10.13 -9.62 37.83
N ILE A 836 9.56 -8.46 37.45
CA ILE A 836 10.18 -7.51 36.52
C ILE A 836 11.51 -7.01 37.10
N ARG A 837 11.50 -6.62 38.38
CA ARG A 837 12.69 -6.20 39.12
C ARG A 837 13.75 -7.30 39.17
N ALA A 838 13.37 -8.56 39.36
CA ALA A 838 14.32 -9.68 39.34
C ALA A 838 14.98 -9.85 37.95
N GLU A 839 14.25 -9.63 36.86
CA GLU A 839 14.82 -9.61 35.50
C GLU A 839 15.80 -8.43 35.30
N VAL A 840 15.49 -7.26 35.87
CA VAL A 840 16.38 -6.08 35.85
C VAL A 840 17.66 -6.34 36.64
N GLU A 841 17.55 -6.81 37.89
CA GLU A 841 18.70 -7.15 38.74
C GLU A 841 19.57 -8.24 38.09
N ALA A 842 18.96 -9.26 37.46
CA ALA A 842 19.69 -10.27 36.68
C ALA A 842 20.37 -9.70 35.41
N THR A 843 19.75 -8.76 34.72
CA THR A 843 20.33 -8.10 33.53
C THR A 843 21.54 -7.25 33.91
N MET A 844 21.41 -6.45 34.98
CA MET A 844 22.49 -5.60 35.48
C MET A 844 23.63 -6.41 36.08
N LYS A 845 23.34 -7.55 36.71
CA LYS A 845 24.35 -8.53 37.15
C LYS A 845 25.16 -9.08 35.98
N LYS A 846 24.52 -9.48 34.87
CA LYS A 846 25.26 -9.94 33.67
C LYS A 846 26.21 -8.87 33.12
N LEU A 847 25.75 -7.62 33.02
CA LEU A 847 26.59 -6.50 32.59
C LEU A 847 27.81 -6.28 33.52
N LYS A 848 27.62 -6.38 34.84
CA LYS A 848 28.72 -6.35 35.83
C LYS A 848 29.70 -7.51 35.64
N GLU A 849 29.22 -8.71 35.28
CA GLU A 849 30.05 -9.92 35.12
C GLU A 849 30.81 -9.94 33.78
N GLU A 850 30.19 -9.49 32.69
CA GLU A 850 30.82 -9.36 31.38
C GLU A 850 31.98 -8.36 31.36
N GLU A 851 31.83 -7.18 31.97
CA GLU A 851 32.90 -6.19 31.96
C GLU A 851 34.03 -6.57 32.94
N LYS A 852 33.73 -7.28 34.03
CA LYS A 852 34.76 -7.91 34.88
C LYS A 852 35.60 -8.95 34.13
N SER A 853 35.00 -9.73 33.22
CA SER A 853 35.77 -10.72 32.44
C SER A 853 36.67 -10.05 31.41
N LYS A 854 36.22 -8.93 30.82
CA LYS A 854 36.99 -8.12 29.86
C LYS A 854 38.17 -7.41 30.52
N MET A 855 38.00 -6.83 31.72
CA MET A 855 39.12 -6.25 32.50
C MET A 855 40.19 -7.31 32.81
N LYS A 856 39.80 -8.49 33.30
CA LYS A 856 40.76 -9.59 33.56
C LYS A 856 41.53 -10.03 32.32
N LYS A 857 40.88 -10.16 31.16
CA LYS A 857 41.57 -10.47 29.89
C LYS A 857 42.59 -9.38 29.48
N ILE A 858 42.50 -8.16 29.99
CA ILE A 858 43.47 -7.07 29.75
C ILE A 858 44.61 -7.15 30.79
N ASP A 859 44.28 -7.33 32.07
CA ASP A 859 45.25 -7.49 33.17
C ASP A 859 46.11 -8.76 33.02
N GLU A 860 45.66 -9.77 32.28
CA GLU A 860 46.40 -11.00 31.94
C GLU A 860 47.25 -10.86 30.66
N VAL A 861 47.22 -9.70 29.98
CA VAL A 861 47.92 -9.42 28.71
C VAL A 861 48.95 -8.29 28.82
N CYS A 862 48.98 -7.56 29.95
CA CYS A 862 49.98 -6.54 30.29
C CYS A 862 51.07 -7.08 31.24
#